data_AF-A0A8T5Y2R7-F1
#
_entry.id   AF-A0A8T5Y2R7-F1
#
_cell.length_a   1.000
_cell.length_b   1.000
_cell.length_c   1.000
_cell.angle_alpha   90.00
_cell.angle_beta   90.00
_cell.angle_gamma   90.00
#
_symmetry.space_group_name_H-M   'P 1'
#
loop_
_entity.id
_entity.type
_entity.pdbx_description
1 polymer ?
#
loop_
_entity_poly.entity_id
_entity_poly.type
_entity_poly.pdbx_seq_one_letter_code
_entity_poly.pdbx_strand_id
1 'polypeptide(L)'
;MRRINRIAKSYYKAFRVLLKNKDKLTKQSSVKEITTQQAKNFVLTFGGDTNFRDFDDFSHKDFDFLLRDNDYFIVNLEPSFGDKFDRHLRAGRTECLQPFVESLKGLGVTAVSLANESSTTITPEALQITKSYLEQAGVVCLGAGVNKQDASSPLKIKLQGTTSCQNLYILTGLWVSKRDRETTKAVFAAKEAAGVYSLNVEKTVKKVTSLRKEDPEALIIVFPHWQGFEGKKVPSKVKNICNKFITAGANYVIGHGTHYLDYFDVVGDGAIFGSIGDFLRNCSFSSKKRNVLPFSGVVRLEICEKDNGWAIKQKLYPISTGQSKPGNVDYTDAKIVQAHLASAIQAGIKQDGLGYYFSGEAHKDSTPETSEIVPNKLVKAIQQGLQQNVYSSDERYSIYDLLMTEFKKYGYECTMVDKLMTVEINDKQVAFIKTVSSKTSAVASRVLKDKNCARQVFQRAGVNIAKGKLFDSSDFYNAVSYAMTFPACVVKPVNGRKGRAVSVDIRNGVEFYTAWNAASTFSKRGILVEECFDGGMEGRFLVVNGKCIAVYAKVPPAIIGNGNNTIEELIAHKNKLRSSNPHLQRSPIQLSEYRIQFLRKQGYDLDSVPAQGTAVYIDLNSNVSAGGDSFDFTDAVHPSYKTVAELASSSVPGLDIAGVDIIATDFTQKATETNYIVIEANTEPALGGHHYPVYGTPRNAANEIVKYILQSEGIALKSNL
;
A
#
# COMPACT_ATOMS: atom_id res chain seq x y z
N MET A 1 -20.56 -41.92 5.91
CA MET A 1 -20.20 -42.29 7.32
C MET A 1 -19.81 -43.76 7.53
N ARG A 2 -20.63 -44.77 7.17
CA ARG A 2 -20.29 -46.21 7.45
C ARG A 2 -19.04 -46.74 6.71
N ARG A 3 -18.73 -46.22 5.51
CA ARG A 3 -17.53 -46.58 4.72
C ARG A 3 -16.24 -45.99 5.32
N ILE A 4 -16.31 -44.75 5.81
CA ILE A 4 -15.23 -44.02 6.51
C ILE A 4 -14.86 -44.73 7.84
N ASN A 5 -15.85 -45.18 8.62
CA ASN A 5 -15.62 -45.92 9.87
C ASN A 5 -14.98 -47.31 9.68
N ARG A 6 -15.20 -47.96 8.53
CA ARG A 6 -14.64 -49.29 8.23
C ARG A 6 -13.16 -49.20 7.83
N ILE A 7 -12.81 -48.14 7.10
CA ILE A 7 -11.45 -47.79 6.69
C ILE A 7 -10.61 -47.37 7.93
N ALA A 8 -11.17 -46.52 8.80
CA ALA A 8 -10.52 -46.10 10.05
C ALA A 8 -10.16 -47.27 10.99
N LYS A 9 -11.03 -48.30 11.08
CA LYS A 9 -10.75 -49.53 11.88
C LYS A 9 -9.64 -50.41 11.30
N SER A 10 -9.51 -50.46 9.97
CA SER A 10 -8.44 -51.22 9.32
C SER A 10 -7.06 -50.58 9.55
N TYR A 11 -7.00 -49.26 9.51
CA TYR A 11 -5.77 -48.51 9.78
C TYR A 11 -5.35 -48.55 11.25
N TYR A 12 -6.32 -48.59 12.18
CA TYR A 12 -6.07 -48.78 13.61
C TYR A 12 -5.31 -50.10 13.92
N LYS A 13 -5.51 -51.13 13.09
CA LYS A 13 -4.82 -52.43 13.23
C LYS A 13 -3.36 -52.37 12.75
N ALA A 14 -3.09 -51.62 11.67
CA ALA A 14 -1.73 -51.34 11.19
C ALA A 14 -0.96 -50.43 12.16
N PHE A 15 -1.66 -49.47 12.79
CA PHE A 15 -1.12 -48.53 13.77
C PHE A 15 -0.57 -49.21 15.05
N ARG A 16 -1.26 -50.24 15.57
CA ARG A 16 -0.75 -51.04 16.70
C ARG A 16 0.52 -51.83 16.38
N VAL A 17 0.77 -52.15 15.10
CA VAL A 17 1.99 -52.85 14.67
C VAL A 17 3.18 -51.90 14.66
N LEU A 18 2.97 -50.63 14.27
CA LEU A 18 4.01 -49.59 14.28
C LEU A 18 4.43 -49.16 15.69
N LEU A 19 3.48 -49.02 16.63
CA LEU A 19 3.79 -48.70 18.03
C LEU A 19 4.62 -49.79 18.74
N LYS A 20 4.55 -51.04 18.28
CA LYS A 20 5.37 -52.16 18.80
C LYS A 20 6.83 -52.12 18.34
N ASN A 21 7.18 -51.28 17.37
CA ASN A 21 8.54 -51.14 16.83
C ASN A 21 9.22 -49.82 17.28
N LYS A 22 8.80 -49.23 18.41
CA LYS A 22 9.31 -47.96 18.93
C LYS A 22 10.83 -47.99 19.23
N ASP A 23 11.37 -49.16 19.54
CA ASP A 23 12.77 -49.33 19.97
C ASP A 23 13.80 -49.34 18.83
N LYS A 24 13.38 -49.30 17.55
CA LYS A 24 14.30 -49.25 16.40
C LYS A 24 14.63 -47.84 15.90
N LEU A 25 14.12 -46.77 16.53
CA LEU A 25 14.42 -45.39 16.18
C LEU A 25 15.60 -44.87 17.01
N THR A 26 16.79 -45.44 16.84
CA THR A 26 18.00 -44.96 17.53
C THR A 26 19.14 -44.63 16.56
N LYS A 27 19.70 -43.43 16.78
CA LYS A 27 20.91 -42.83 16.20
C LYS A 27 20.93 -42.70 14.66
N GLN A 28 20.31 -41.64 14.16
CA GLN A 28 20.61 -41.11 12.83
C GLN A 28 21.46 -39.84 12.93
N SER A 29 22.33 -39.67 11.93
CA SER A 29 23.14 -38.47 11.71
C SER A 29 22.29 -37.19 11.85
N SER A 30 22.87 -36.13 12.43
CA SER A 30 22.21 -34.83 12.65
C SER A 30 22.02 -34.00 11.37
N VAL A 31 22.28 -34.58 10.20
CA VAL A 31 22.06 -33.96 8.89
C VAL A 31 21.25 -34.94 8.05
N LYS A 32 20.16 -34.45 7.44
CA LYS A 32 19.37 -35.22 6.47
C LYS A 32 20.05 -35.04 5.12
N GLU A 33 20.70 -36.08 4.61
CA GLU A 33 21.53 -35.99 3.41
C GLU A 33 20.88 -36.73 2.22
N ILE A 34 20.80 -36.03 1.08
CA ILE A 34 20.38 -36.57 -0.22
C ILE A 34 21.55 -36.41 -1.18
N THR A 35 21.88 -37.45 -1.93
CA THR A 35 22.84 -37.36 -3.05
C THR A 35 22.08 -37.52 -4.35
N THR A 36 22.24 -36.58 -5.28
CA THR A 36 21.53 -36.61 -6.57
C THR A 36 22.14 -37.66 -7.50
N GLN A 37 21.40 -38.04 -8.53
CA GLN A 37 22.02 -38.67 -9.70
C GLN A 37 22.89 -37.65 -10.45
N GLN A 38 23.81 -38.17 -11.26
CA GLN A 38 24.73 -37.35 -12.04
C GLN A 38 23.99 -36.59 -13.14
N ALA A 39 24.03 -35.25 -13.11
CA ALA A 39 23.40 -34.41 -14.12
C ALA A 39 24.13 -33.07 -14.26
N LYS A 40 23.98 -32.43 -15.42
CA LYS A 40 24.56 -31.10 -15.68
C LYS A 40 23.68 -29.95 -15.15
N ASN A 41 22.37 -30.17 -15.08
CA ASN A 41 21.38 -29.18 -14.67
C ASN A 41 20.52 -29.76 -13.54
N PHE A 42 20.21 -28.92 -12.56
CA PHE A 42 19.29 -29.20 -11.47
C PHE A 42 18.31 -28.05 -11.30
N VAL A 43 17.10 -28.35 -10.87
CA VAL A 43 16.04 -27.39 -10.60
C VAL A 43 15.49 -27.62 -9.21
N LEU A 44 15.56 -26.57 -8.38
CA LEU A 44 14.92 -26.51 -7.08
C LEU A 44 13.75 -25.54 -7.12
N THR A 45 12.58 -25.99 -6.70
CA THR A 45 11.38 -25.16 -6.60
C THR A 45 10.94 -25.02 -5.14
N PHE A 46 10.46 -23.84 -4.78
CA PHE A 46 9.93 -23.51 -3.46
C PHE A 46 8.53 -22.94 -3.57
N GLY A 47 7.59 -23.54 -2.84
CA GLY A 47 6.23 -23.06 -2.66
C GLY A 47 5.99 -22.66 -1.20
N GLY A 48 5.15 -21.66 -0.99
CA GLY A 48 4.80 -21.19 0.34
C GLY A 48 3.82 -22.12 1.08
N ASP A 49 2.86 -21.53 1.80
CA ASP A 49 1.97 -22.28 2.66
C ASP A 49 1.03 -23.19 1.84
N THR A 50 1.00 -24.46 2.20
CA THR A 50 0.27 -25.53 1.49
C THR A 50 -0.70 -26.20 2.45
N ASN A 51 -1.99 -26.10 2.14
CA ASN A 51 -3.11 -26.63 2.91
C ASN A 51 -4.29 -27.05 2.03
N PHE A 52 -4.57 -28.34 1.99
CA PHE A 52 -5.61 -28.93 1.16
C PHE A 52 -6.96 -29.00 1.90
N ARG A 53 -7.43 -27.86 2.44
CA ARG A 53 -8.62 -27.82 3.33
C ARG A 53 -9.92 -28.31 2.67
N ASP A 54 -10.07 -28.16 1.36
CA ASP A 54 -11.30 -28.44 0.60
C ASP A 54 -10.93 -29.11 -0.74
N PHE A 55 -10.96 -30.44 -0.78
CA PHE A 55 -10.48 -31.25 -1.91
C PHE A 55 -11.45 -31.34 -3.09
N ASP A 56 -12.62 -30.72 -3.01
CA ASP A 56 -13.65 -30.93 -4.03
C ASP A 56 -13.44 -30.06 -5.30
N ASP A 57 -12.55 -29.06 -5.29
CA ASP A 57 -12.45 -28.06 -6.38
C ASP A 57 -11.05 -27.87 -7.04
N PHE A 58 -9.98 -28.57 -6.62
CA PHE A 58 -8.62 -28.33 -7.16
C PHE A 58 -8.06 -29.52 -7.94
N SER A 59 -7.66 -29.29 -9.19
CA SER A 59 -6.91 -30.26 -10.00
C SER A 59 -5.42 -29.88 -9.98
N HIS A 60 -4.53 -30.85 -9.74
CA HIS A 60 -3.08 -30.66 -9.91
C HIS A 60 -2.70 -30.05 -11.28
N LYS A 61 -3.58 -30.25 -12.28
CA LYS A 61 -3.50 -29.68 -13.63
C LYS A 61 -3.37 -28.17 -13.69
N ASP A 62 -3.92 -27.44 -12.71
CA ASP A 62 -3.86 -25.98 -12.69
C ASP A 62 -2.44 -25.46 -12.40
N PHE A 63 -1.56 -26.31 -11.87
CA PHE A 63 -0.15 -26.00 -11.60
C PHE A 63 0.83 -26.86 -12.42
N ASP A 64 0.35 -27.79 -13.27
CA ASP A 64 1.20 -28.67 -14.10
C ASP A 64 2.28 -27.89 -14.87
N PHE A 65 1.99 -26.66 -15.26
CA PHE A 65 2.93 -25.79 -15.96
C PHE A 65 4.14 -25.38 -15.12
N LEU A 66 4.04 -25.30 -13.78
CA LEU A 66 5.16 -25.03 -12.86
C LEU A 66 5.86 -26.29 -12.35
N LEU A 67 5.16 -27.43 -12.40
CA LEU A 67 5.58 -28.70 -11.80
C LEU A 67 6.38 -29.58 -12.77
N ARG A 68 6.42 -29.21 -14.06
CA ARG A 68 7.28 -29.86 -15.06
C ARG A 68 8.75 -29.49 -14.86
N ASP A 69 9.61 -30.46 -15.13
CA ASP A 69 11.08 -30.30 -15.16
C ASP A 69 11.67 -29.78 -13.84
N ASN A 70 11.27 -30.36 -12.71
CA ASN A 70 11.79 -30.02 -11.38
C ASN A 70 12.36 -31.25 -10.66
N ASP A 71 13.56 -31.12 -10.10
CA ASP A 71 14.24 -32.21 -9.38
C ASP A 71 13.85 -32.27 -7.90
N TYR A 72 13.69 -31.10 -7.28
CA TYR A 72 13.37 -30.98 -5.86
C TYR A 72 12.33 -29.89 -5.62
N PHE A 73 11.18 -30.26 -5.07
CA PHE A 73 10.12 -29.31 -4.73
C PHE A 73 9.89 -29.29 -3.23
N ILE A 74 10.10 -28.11 -2.63
CA ILE A 74 10.01 -27.87 -1.20
C ILE A 74 8.81 -26.95 -0.93
N VAL A 75 7.94 -27.34 0.00
CA VAL A 75 6.78 -26.52 0.40
C VAL A 75 6.63 -26.41 1.92
N ASN A 76 5.92 -25.39 2.41
CA ASN A 76 5.49 -25.35 3.81
C ASN A 76 4.16 -26.09 3.98
N LEU A 77 4.14 -27.12 4.82
CA LEU A 77 2.98 -27.97 5.02
C LEU A 77 2.21 -27.58 6.30
N GLU A 78 1.11 -26.85 6.14
CA GLU A 78 0.30 -26.35 7.26
C GLU A 78 -0.52 -27.44 8.00
N PRO A 79 -1.27 -28.34 7.34
CA PRO A 79 -2.05 -29.33 8.09
C PRO A 79 -1.14 -30.36 8.78
N SER A 80 -1.31 -30.45 10.09
CA SER A 80 -0.74 -31.50 10.94
C SER A 80 -1.83 -32.49 11.35
N PHE A 81 -1.58 -33.79 11.17
CA PHE A 81 -2.56 -34.86 11.32
C PHE A 81 -2.35 -35.63 12.63
N GLY A 82 -3.43 -36.03 13.31
CA GLY A 82 -3.33 -36.71 14.60
C GLY A 82 -4.58 -37.49 15.02
N ASP A 83 -4.39 -38.50 15.89
CA ASP A 83 -5.43 -39.45 16.32
C ASP A 83 -6.40 -38.90 17.40
N LYS A 84 -6.10 -37.75 18.03
CA LYS A 84 -6.95 -37.15 19.06
C LYS A 84 -7.17 -35.66 18.81
N PHE A 85 -8.44 -35.27 18.71
CA PHE A 85 -8.86 -33.88 18.82
C PHE A 85 -8.72 -33.43 20.27
N ASP A 86 -7.68 -32.66 20.60
CA ASP A 86 -7.58 -31.98 21.88
C ASP A 86 -8.43 -30.71 21.81
N ARG A 87 -9.49 -30.61 22.63
CA ARG A 87 -10.40 -29.46 22.66
C ARG A 87 -9.72 -28.18 23.17
N HIS A 88 -8.57 -28.29 23.82
CA HIS A 88 -7.79 -27.16 24.33
C HIS A 88 -6.72 -26.66 23.35
N LEU A 89 -6.47 -27.39 22.26
CA LEU A 89 -5.56 -27.01 21.19
C LEU A 89 -6.36 -26.75 19.91
N ARG A 90 -6.10 -25.61 19.25
CA ARG A 90 -6.79 -25.27 18.00
C ARG A 90 -6.21 -26.13 16.86
N ALA A 91 -6.95 -27.18 16.48
CA ALA A 91 -6.80 -27.98 15.25
C ALA A 91 -5.80 -29.15 15.26
N GLY A 92 -6.33 -30.36 15.48
CA GLY A 92 -5.82 -31.57 14.83
C GLY A 92 -6.92 -32.15 13.93
N ARG A 93 -6.60 -32.51 12.68
CA ARG A 93 -7.55 -33.19 11.80
C ARG A 93 -7.44 -34.71 11.98
N THR A 94 -8.60 -35.38 12.06
CA THR A 94 -8.78 -36.84 12.00
C THR A 94 -8.98 -37.34 10.56
N GLU A 95 -8.63 -36.53 9.56
CA GLU A 95 -8.76 -36.86 8.14
C GLU A 95 -7.63 -37.80 7.68
N CYS A 96 -7.88 -38.56 6.61
CA CYS A 96 -6.96 -39.59 6.13
C CYS A 96 -5.69 -38.95 5.55
N LEU A 97 -4.54 -39.20 6.18
CA LEU A 97 -3.23 -38.69 5.79
C LEU A 97 -2.75 -39.21 4.42
N GLN A 98 -3.33 -40.31 3.92
CA GLN A 98 -2.87 -40.98 2.70
C GLN A 98 -3.23 -40.24 1.38
N PRO A 99 -4.49 -39.84 1.11
CA PRO A 99 -4.81 -39.02 -0.07
C PRO A 99 -4.00 -37.71 -0.15
N PHE A 100 -3.66 -37.16 1.02
CA PHE A 100 -2.86 -35.96 1.14
C PHE A 100 -1.43 -36.18 0.65
N VAL A 101 -0.79 -37.26 1.13
CA VAL A 101 0.56 -37.66 0.71
C VAL A 101 0.59 -38.04 -0.78
N GLU A 102 -0.45 -38.70 -1.28
CA GLU A 102 -0.59 -39.01 -2.72
C GLU A 102 -0.69 -37.73 -3.56
N SER A 103 -1.39 -36.71 -3.08
CA SER A 103 -1.50 -35.41 -3.74
C SER A 103 -0.17 -34.63 -3.74
N LEU A 104 0.57 -34.65 -2.63
CA LEU A 104 1.92 -34.09 -2.58
C LEU A 104 2.87 -34.78 -3.57
N LYS A 105 2.77 -36.12 -3.70
CA LYS A 105 3.54 -36.88 -4.70
C LYS A 105 3.13 -36.53 -6.13
N GLY A 106 1.83 -36.35 -6.37
CA GLY A 106 1.30 -35.92 -7.67
C GLY A 106 1.85 -34.56 -8.09
N LEU A 107 2.16 -33.68 -7.12
CA LEU A 107 2.83 -32.40 -7.35
C LEU A 107 4.36 -32.52 -7.47
N GLY A 108 4.95 -33.70 -7.27
CA GLY A 108 6.41 -33.86 -7.25
C GLY A 108 7.09 -33.26 -6.01
N VAL A 109 6.37 -33.06 -4.90
CA VAL A 109 6.94 -32.56 -3.64
C VAL A 109 7.90 -33.59 -3.06
N THR A 110 9.17 -33.18 -2.89
CA THR A 110 10.25 -34.03 -2.38
C THR A 110 10.57 -33.75 -0.91
N ALA A 111 10.28 -32.54 -0.43
CA ALA A 111 10.47 -32.16 0.96
C ALA A 111 9.40 -31.18 1.46
N VAL A 112 9.14 -31.20 2.76
CA VAL A 112 8.20 -30.29 3.42
C VAL A 112 8.79 -29.68 4.67
N SER A 113 8.53 -28.39 4.88
CA SER A 113 8.70 -27.74 6.17
C SER A 113 7.47 -27.98 7.04
N LEU A 114 7.68 -28.48 8.25
CA LEU A 114 6.66 -28.59 9.30
C LEU A 114 6.80 -27.48 10.35
N ALA A 115 7.67 -26.49 10.11
CA ALA A 115 7.90 -25.40 11.05
C ALA A 115 6.93 -24.23 10.82
N ASN A 116 5.67 -24.43 11.17
CA ASN A 116 4.58 -23.46 11.01
C ASN A 116 3.67 -23.41 12.23
N GLU A 117 2.76 -22.43 12.26
CA GLU A 117 1.83 -22.20 13.37
C GLU A 117 0.97 -23.43 13.64
N SER A 118 0.46 -24.05 12.58
CA SER A 118 -0.46 -25.18 12.67
C SER A 118 0.20 -26.39 13.35
N SER A 119 1.47 -26.65 13.02
CA SER A 119 2.25 -27.74 13.61
C SER A 119 2.58 -27.52 15.08
N THR A 120 2.58 -26.27 15.56
CA THR A 120 2.74 -25.98 17.00
C THR A 120 1.49 -26.25 17.84
N THR A 121 0.34 -26.42 17.19
CA THR A 121 -0.96 -26.59 17.86
C THR A 121 -1.41 -28.03 17.99
N ILE A 122 -0.56 -29.01 17.65
CA ILE A 122 -0.86 -30.44 17.81
C ILE A 122 0.08 -31.09 18.82
N THR A 123 -0.28 -32.29 19.31
CA THR A 123 0.57 -32.98 20.29
C THR A 123 1.87 -33.47 19.64
N PRO A 124 2.98 -33.59 20.40
CA PRO A 124 4.23 -34.13 19.87
C PRO A 124 4.06 -35.49 19.17
N GLU A 125 3.18 -36.36 19.67
CA GLU A 125 2.91 -37.68 19.09
C GLU A 125 2.27 -37.56 17.70
N ALA A 126 1.29 -36.67 17.53
CA ALA A 126 0.65 -36.42 16.25
C ALA A 126 1.66 -35.88 15.21
N LEU A 127 2.57 -35.00 15.65
CA LEU A 127 3.60 -34.42 14.79
C LEU A 127 4.57 -35.49 14.31
N GLN A 128 4.97 -36.40 15.20
CA GLN A 128 5.82 -37.54 14.84
C GLN A 128 5.12 -38.54 13.92
N ILE A 129 3.81 -38.76 14.08
CA ILE A 129 3.03 -39.59 13.16
C ILE A 129 3.03 -38.95 11.76
N THR A 130 2.69 -37.67 11.66
CA THR A 130 2.69 -36.93 10.39
C THR A 130 4.05 -37.04 9.69
N LYS A 131 5.14 -36.75 10.43
CA LYS A 131 6.52 -36.89 9.95
C LYS A 131 6.83 -38.31 9.44
N SER A 132 6.48 -39.34 10.22
CA SER A 132 6.78 -40.73 9.88
C SER A 132 6.09 -41.19 8.59
N TYR A 133 4.85 -40.79 8.37
CA TYR A 133 4.11 -41.13 7.15
C TYR A 133 4.67 -40.43 5.90
N LEU A 134 5.06 -39.16 6.02
CA LEU A 134 5.71 -38.42 4.95
C LEU A 134 7.07 -39.05 4.60
N GLU A 135 7.87 -39.42 5.61
CA GLU A 135 9.17 -40.05 5.41
C GLU A 135 9.06 -41.45 4.80
N GLN A 136 8.08 -42.28 5.23
CA GLN A 136 7.78 -43.57 4.59
C GLN A 136 7.34 -43.42 3.13
N ALA A 137 6.72 -42.28 2.81
CA ALA A 137 6.32 -41.95 1.47
C ALA A 137 7.48 -41.37 0.62
N GLY A 138 8.67 -41.19 1.18
CA GLY A 138 9.83 -40.62 0.48
C GLY A 138 9.88 -39.09 0.48
N VAL A 139 9.05 -38.43 1.29
CA VAL A 139 9.05 -36.96 1.44
C VAL A 139 9.87 -36.58 2.68
N VAL A 140 10.93 -35.79 2.48
CA VAL A 140 11.80 -35.37 3.59
C VAL A 140 11.14 -34.28 4.42
N CYS A 141 11.07 -34.48 5.73
CA CYS A 141 10.49 -33.50 6.66
C CYS A 141 11.56 -32.60 7.28
N LEU A 142 11.31 -31.30 7.35
CA LEU A 142 12.20 -30.31 7.94
C LEU A 142 11.48 -29.50 9.03
N GLY A 143 12.24 -28.93 9.98
CA GLY A 143 11.68 -27.99 10.95
C GLY A 143 10.84 -28.60 12.09
N ALA A 144 10.73 -29.93 12.15
CA ALA A 144 10.16 -30.67 13.27
C ALA A 144 10.98 -31.95 13.53
N GLY A 145 11.09 -32.34 14.79
CA GLY A 145 11.93 -33.48 15.17
C GLY A 145 11.63 -34.04 16.54
N VAL A 146 12.26 -35.18 16.87
CA VAL A 146 12.11 -35.86 18.17
C VAL A 146 12.78 -35.12 19.32
N ASN A 147 13.68 -34.19 18.98
CA ASN A 147 14.30 -33.24 19.88
C ASN A 147 14.74 -31.99 19.09
N LYS A 148 15.28 -31.00 19.81
CA LYS A 148 15.72 -29.73 19.22
C LYS A 148 16.82 -29.89 18.18
N GLN A 149 17.74 -30.85 18.37
CA GLN A 149 18.83 -31.07 17.42
C GLN A 149 18.27 -31.56 16.08
N ASP A 150 17.44 -32.61 16.10
CA ASP A 150 16.74 -33.15 14.93
C ASP A 150 15.88 -32.08 14.25
N ALA A 151 15.06 -31.34 15.03
CA ALA A 151 14.19 -30.31 14.47
C ALA A 151 14.96 -29.16 13.79
N SER A 152 16.17 -28.85 14.27
CA SER A 152 17.06 -27.81 13.72
C SER A 152 17.98 -28.29 12.59
N SER A 153 17.95 -29.58 12.27
CA SER A 153 18.88 -30.20 11.34
C SER A 153 18.61 -29.72 9.90
N PRO A 154 19.62 -29.23 9.18
CA PRO A 154 19.45 -28.82 7.79
C PRO A 154 19.22 -30.03 6.89
N LEU A 155 18.52 -29.81 5.76
CA LEU A 155 18.59 -30.70 4.62
C LEU A 155 19.87 -30.39 3.85
N LYS A 156 20.74 -31.38 3.68
CA LYS A 156 21.89 -31.32 2.80
C LYS A 156 21.59 -32.07 1.51
N ILE A 157 21.72 -31.41 0.37
CA ILE A 157 21.64 -32.03 -0.95
C ILE A 157 23.02 -31.93 -1.59
N LYS A 158 23.61 -33.06 -1.97
CA LYS A 158 24.86 -33.13 -2.72
C LYS A 158 24.53 -33.28 -4.20
N LEU A 159 24.62 -32.20 -4.95
CA LEU A 159 24.45 -32.16 -6.40
C LEU A 159 25.67 -32.78 -7.07
N GLN A 160 25.47 -33.88 -7.80
CA GLN A 160 26.52 -34.57 -8.56
C GLN A 160 26.57 -34.05 -9.99
N GLY A 161 27.54 -33.19 -10.28
CA GLY A 161 27.83 -32.71 -11.62
C GLY A 161 28.50 -33.78 -12.49
N THR A 162 28.63 -33.48 -13.78
CA THR A 162 29.44 -34.25 -14.71
C THR A 162 30.92 -34.19 -14.37
N THR A 163 31.41 -33.09 -13.79
CA THR A 163 32.84 -32.86 -13.50
C THR A 163 33.16 -32.51 -12.05
N SER A 164 32.18 -32.04 -11.28
CA SER A 164 32.33 -31.51 -9.92
C SER A 164 31.11 -31.85 -9.05
N CYS A 165 31.14 -31.48 -7.77
CA CYS A 165 30.00 -31.64 -6.87
C CYS A 165 29.73 -30.32 -6.14
N GLN A 166 28.46 -30.02 -5.90
CA GLN A 166 28.02 -28.85 -5.16
C GLN A 166 27.15 -29.27 -3.97
N ASN A 167 27.54 -28.85 -2.76
CA ASN A 167 26.70 -29.04 -1.58
C ASN A 167 25.69 -27.89 -1.47
N LEU A 168 24.48 -28.24 -1.03
CA LEU A 168 23.38 -27.32 -0.79
C LEU A 168 22.77 -27.60 0.58
N TYR A 169 22.57 -26.56 1.39
CA TYR A 169 21.95 -26.65 2.71
C TYR A 169 20.66 -25.84 2.77
N ILE A 170 19.57 -26.46 3.23
CA ILE A 170 18.29 -25.78 3.50
C ILE A 170 18.04 -25.79 5.01
N LEU A 171 17.98 -24.60 5.61
CA LEU A 171 17.61 -24.38 7.01
C LEU A 171 16.18 -23.86 7.08
N THR A 172 15.35 -24.37 7.98
CA THR A 172 13.98 -23.89 8.20
C THR A 172 13.70 -23.70 9.68
N GLY A 173 12.64 -22.95 10.00
CA GLY A 173 12.14 -22.82 11.36
C GLY A 173 11.00 -21.81 11.47
N LEU A 174 10.25 -21.91 12.55
CA LEU A 174 9.15 -21.00 12.87
C LEU A 174 9.69 -19.83 13.68
N TRP A 175 9.70 -18.65 13.08
CA TRP A 175 10.01 -17.42 13.80
C TRP A 175 8.75 -16.94 14.53
N VAL A 176 8.89 -16.64 15.83
CA VAL A 176 7.80 -16.15 16.67
C VAL A 176 8.32 -14.99 17.52
N SER A 177 7.50 -13.95 17.69
CA SER A 177 7.85 -12.84 18.57
C SER A 177 7.93 -13.30 20.04
N LYS A 178 8.68 -12.58 20.89
CA LYS A 178 8.80 -12.91 22.32
C LYS A 178 7.41 -12.95 23.01
N ARG A 179 6.56 -11.97 22.68
CA ARG A 179 5.18 -11.87 23.18
C ARG A 179 4.31 -13.04 22.74
N ASP A 180 4.38 -13.42 21.47
CA ASP A 180 3.58 -14.52 20.93
C ASP A 180 4.07 -15.87 21.48
N ARG A 181 5.38 -16.01 21.71
CA ARG A 181 5.98 -17.20 22.32
C ARG A 181 5.53 -17.44 23.77
N GLU A 182 5.27 -16.38 24.53
CA GLU A 182 4.81 -16.46 25.92
C GLU A 182 3.29 -16.67 26.03
N THR A 183 2.52 -16.30 24.99
CA THR A 183 1.06 -16.36 24.99
C THR A 183 0.49 -17.59 24.27
N THR A 184 1.29 -18.26 23.44
CA THR A 184 0.89 -19.46 22.70
C THR A 184 1.20 -20.73 23.51
N LYS A 185 0.23 -21.67 23.58
CA LYS A 185 0.47 -23.06 24.05
C LYS A 185 1.21 -23.88 22.98
N ALA A 186 2.20 -23.28 22.33
CA ALA A 186 2.89 -23.84 21.17
C ALA A 186 3.87 -24.95 21.57
N VAL A 187 3.83 -26.06 20.84
CA VAL A 187 4.70 -27.22 21.04
C VAL A 187 6.04 -27.04 20.30
N PHE A 188 7.05 -26.53 21.01
CA PHE A 188 8.40 -26.38 20.48
C PHE A 188 9.34 -27.51 20.92
N ALA A 189 10.25 -27.90 20.03
CA ALA A 189 11.28 -28.89 20.34
C ALA A 189 12.23 -28.39 21.43
N ALA A 190 12.47 -29.23 22.44
CA ALA A 190 13.42 -29.00 23.51
C ALA A 190 14.58 -30.00 23.44
N LYS A 191 15.53 -29.92 24.38
CA LYS A 191 16.73 -30.78 24.38
C LYS A 191 16.38 -32.27 24.27
N GLU A 192 15.36 -32.71 25.00
CA GLU A 192 14.90 -34.11 25.06
C GLU A 192 13.40 -34.25 24.74
N ALA A 193 12.79 -33.26 24.07
CA ALA A 193 11.36 -33.28 23.77
C ALA A 193 11.09 -32.94 22.30
N ALA A 194 10.18 -33.71 21.71
CA ALA A 194 9.76 -33.55 20.32
C ALA A 194 8.94 -32.28 20.12
N GLY A 195 9.02 -31.70 18.93
CA GLY A 195 8.24 -30.52 18.58
C GLY A 195 8.75 -29.80 17.34
N VAL A 196 8.23 -28.58 17.14
CA VAL A 196 8.62 -27.70 16.04
C VAL A 196 9.88 -26.91 16.39
N TYR A 197 10.75 -26.67 15.42
CA TYR A 197 11.93 -25.82 15.60
C TYR A 197 11.54 -24.34 15.64
N SER A 198 11.77 -23.72 16.80
CA SER A 198 11.69 -22.26 16.95
C SER A 198 12.94 -21.61 16.37
N LEU A 199 12.76 -20.82 15.32
CA LEU A 199 13.83 -20.09 14.66
C LEU A 199 14.32 -18.95 15.56
N ASN A 200 15.55 -19.08 16.05
CA ASN A 200 16.24 -18.01 16.74
C ASN A 200 17.25 -17.36 15.79
N VAL A 201 17.10 -16.05 15.57
CA VAL A 201 17.90 -15.29 14.59
C VAL A 201 19.40 -15.44 14.84
N GLU A 202 19.86 -15.18 16.07
CA GLU A 202 21.29 -15.19 16.41
C GLU A 202 21.90 -16.60 16.33
N LYS A 203 21.14 -17.64 16.69
CA LYS A 203 21.60 -19.03 16.54
C LYS A 203 21.65 -19.47 15.07
N THR A 204 20.69 -19.01 14.27
CA THR A 204 20.64 -19.30 12.83
C THR A 204 21.81 -18.61 12.13
N VAL A 205 22.08 -17.34 12.44
CA VAL A 205 23.28 -16.62 11.97
C VAL A 205 24.55 -17.40 12.28
N LYS A 206 24.76 -17.81 13.55
CA LYS A 206 25.93 -18.62 13.93
C LYS A 206 26.03 -19.93 13.15
N LYS A 207 24.89 -20.59 12.90
CA LYS A 207 24.87 -21.85 12.15
C LYS A 207 25.20 -21.64 10.67
N VAL A 208 24.66 -20.61 10.04
CA VAL A 208 24.97 -20.21 8.66
C VAL A 208 26.46 -19.86 8.53
N THR A 209 27.01 -19.08 9.46
CA THR A 209 28.44 -18.72 9.47
C THR A 209 29.33 -19.96 9.66
N SER A 210 28.95 -20.91 10.52
CA SER A 210 29.67 -22.18 10.67
C SER A 210 29.66 -22.98 9.38
N LEU A 211 28.49 -23.14 8.75
CA LEU A 211 28.35 -23.87 7.49
C LEU A 211 29.16 -23.22 6.36
N ARG A 212 29.11 -21.89 6.22
CA ARG A 212 29.91 -21.16 5.22
C ARG A 212 31.41 -21.30 5.48
N LYS A 213 31.85 -21.41 6.74
CA LYS A 213 33.26 -21.62 7.08
C LYS A 213 33.71 -23.07 6.80
N GLU A 214 32.85 -24.04 7.09
CA GLU A 214 33.12 -25.47 6.86
C GLU A 214 33.05 -25.84 5.37
N ASP A 215 32.19 -25.17 4.61
CA ASP A 215 31.91 -25.44 3.21
C ASP A 215 31.77 -24.11 2.43
N PRO A 216 32.91 -23.47 2.05
CA PRO A 216 32.95 -22.12 1.48
C PRO A 216 32.15 -21.95 0.20
N GLU A 217 32.03 -23.00 -0.61
CA GLU A 217 31.33 -22.97 -1.90
C GLU A 217 29.86 -23.40 -1.78
N ALA A 218 29.39 -23.82 -0.61
CA ALA A 218 28.04 -24.36 -0.45
C ALA A 218 26.94 -23.38 -0.84
N LEU A 219 25.85 -23.88 -1.44
CA LEU A 219 24.63 -23.09 -1.58
C LEU A 219 23.83 -23.14 -0.27
N ILE A 220 23.66 -22.02 0.41
CA ILE A 220 22.95 -21.98 1.70
C ILE A 220 21.63 -21.22 1.55
N ILE A 221 20.53 -21.89 1.86
CA ILE A 221 19.16 -21.36 1.77
C ILE A 221 18.52 -21.37 3.16
N VAL A 222 17.93 -20.25 3.56
CA VAL A 222 17.09 -20.16 4.76
C VAL A 222 15.63 -20.05 4.32
N PHE A 223 14.79 -20.98 4.74
CA PHE A 223 13.36 -21.09 4.41
C PHE A 223 12.49 -20.87 5.68
N PRO A 224 12.37 -19.63 6.19
CA PRO A 224 11.70 -19.34 7.45
C PRO A 224 10.18 -19.15 7.32
N HIS A 225 9.44 -19.53 8.37
CA HIS A 225 8.03 -19.17 8.54
C HIS A 225 7.87 -17.98 9.50
N TRP A 226 7.13 -16.96 9.10
CA TRP A 226 6.96 -15.71 9.86
C TRP A 226 5.62 -15.63 10.62
N GLN A 227 5.60 -16.06 11.89
CA GLN A 227 4.40 -15.89 12.73
C GLN A 227 4.17 -14.43 13.14
N GLY A 228 2.91 -14.00 13.12
CA GLY A 228 2.44 -12.71 13.66
C GLY A 228 2.35 -11.60 12.62
N PHE A 229 2.67 -11.92 11.37
CA PHE A 229 2.65 -11.02 10.22
C PHE A 229 1.61 -11.42 9.16
N GLU A 230 0.63 -12.24 9.54
CA GLU A 230 -0.42 -12.73 8.65
C GLU A 230 -1.26 -11.56 8.11
N GLY A 231 -1.30 -11.40 6.78
CA GLY A 231 -1.99 -10.30 6.11
C GLY A 231 -1.35 -8.92 6.32
N LYS A 232 -0.08 -8.85 6.73
CA LYS A 232 0.70 -7.60 6.86
C LYS A 232 1.89 -7.59 5.91
N LYS A 233 2.30 -6.39 5.49
CA LYS A 233 3.53 -6.21 4.68
C LYS A 233 4.72 -6.73 5.46
N VAL A 234 5.70 -7.28 4.74
CA VAL A 234 6.98 -7.70 5.30
C VAL A 234 7.62 -6.48 5.95
N PRO A 235 7.64 -6.40 7.30
CA PRO A 235 8.07 -5.19 7.99
C PRO A 235 9.59 -5.07 7.93
N SER A 236 10.12 -3.86 8.12
CA SER A 236 11.57 -3.60 8.16
C SER A 236 12.31 -4.54 9.13
N LYS A 237 11.65 -4.97 10.21
CA LYS A 237 12.18 -5.97 11.13
C LYS A 237 12.48 -7.32 10.45
N VAL A 238 11.56 -7.84 9.63
CA VAL A 238 11.77 -9.09 8.88
C VAL A 238 12.85 -8.88 7.82
N LYS A 239 12.84 -7.76 7.10
CA LYS A 239 13.91 -7.41 6.14
C LYS A 239 15.29 -7.41 6.79
N ASN A 240 15.42 -6.80 7.97
CA ASN A 240 16.67 -6.79 8.73
C ASN A 240 17.11 -8.19 9.17
N ILE A 241 16.16 -9.08 9.51
CA ILE A 241 16.47 -10.48 9.84
C ILE A 241 16.98 -11.21 8.59
N CYS A 242 16.33 -11.05 7.44
CA CYS A 242 16.78 -11.65 6.18
C CYS A 242 18.19 -11.19 5.81
N ASN A 243 18.46 -9.87 5.91
CA ASN A 243 19.79 -9.31 5.66
C ASN A 243 20.84 -9.90 6.60
N LYS A 244 20.54 -10.09 7.89
CA LYS A 244 21.46 -10.77 8.82
C LYS A 244 21.83 -12.19 8.35
N PHE A 245 20.90 -12.94 7.77
CA PHE A 245 21.21 -14.28 7.23
C PHE A 245 22.08 -14.22 5.98
N ILE A 246 21.80 -13.28 5.06
CA ILE A 246 22.63 -13.07 3.88
C ILE A 246 24.06 -12.68 4.29
N THR A 247 24.22 -11.67 5.16
CA THR A 247 25.53 -11.24 5.68
C THR A 247 26.28 -12.37 6.41
N ALA A 248 25.57 -13.29 7.06
CA ALA A 248 26.17 -14.45 7.73
C ALA A 248 26.73 -15.49 6.76
N GLY A 249 26.37 -15.43 5.46
CA GLY A 249 26.82 -16.32 4.41
C GLY A 249 25.71 -17.11 3.70
N ALA A 250 24.42 -16.81 3.93
CA ALA A 250 23.34 -17.41 3.15
C ALA A 250 23.26 -16.80 1.75
N ASN A 251 22.97 -17.60 0.73
CA ASN A 251 22.74 -17.11 -0.63
C ASN A 251 21.28 -16.70 -0.81
N TYR A 252 20.34 -17.45 -0.25
CA TYR A 252 18.92 -17.16 -0.39
C TYR A 252 18.18 -17.16 0.94
N VAL A 253 17.25 -16.23 1.09
CA VAL A 253 16.21 -16.29 2.13
C VAL A 253 14.87 -16.38 1.42
N ILE A 254 14.11 -17.44 1.64
CA ILE A 254 12.81 -17.68 1.01
C ILE A 254 11.76 -17.77 2.13
N GLY A 255 11.22 -16.64 2.54
CA GLY A 255 10.25 -16.55 3.63
C GLY A 255 8.82 -16.88 3.19
N HIS A 256 8.00 -17.34 4.13
CA HIS A 256 6.56 -17.58 3.95
C HIS A 256 5.80 -17.35 5.27
N GLY A 257 4.50 -17.68 5.33
CA GLY A 257 3.66 -17.51 6.53
C GLY A 257 2.89 -16.18 6.63
N THR A 258 3.16 -15.19 5.77
CA THR A 258 2.35 -13.95 5.74
C THR A 258 1.04 -14.08 4.93
N HIS A 259 0.88 -15.18 4.19
CA HIS A 259 -0.21 -15.52 3.25
C HIS A 259 -0.33 -14.68 1.98
N TYR A 260 0.68 -13.89 1.62
CA TYR A 260 0.74 -13.25 0.30
C TYR A 260 2.17 -12.90 -0.09
N LEU A 261 2.39 -12.72 -1.40
CA LEU A 261 3.70 -12.37 -1.98
C LEU A 261 4.09 -10.93 -1.65
N ASP A 262 5.23 -10.73 -0.97
CA ASP A 262 5.75 -9.40 -0.66
C ASP A 262 7.27 -9.43 -0.45
N TYR A 263 7.93 -8.32 -0.81
CA TYR A 263 9.37 -8.08 -0.76
C TYR A 263 10.21 -9.12 -1.52
N PHE A 264 10.73 -8.72 -2.67
CA PHE A 264 11.80 -9.43 -3.39
C PHE A 264 13.04 -8.52 -3.37
N ASP A 265 14.25 -9.05 -3.34
CA ASP A 265 15.47 -8.24 -3.39
C ASP A 265 16.62 -9.12 -3.88
N VAL A 266 17.52 -8.58 -4.73
CA VAL A 266 18.68 -9.33 -5.23
C VAL A 266 19.93 -8.78 -4.56
N VAL A 267 20.64 -9.65 -3.83
CA VAL A 267 21.78 -9.26 -2.99
C VAL A 267 22.99 -10.12 -3.38
N GLY A 268 23.97 -9.50 -4.06
CA GLY A 268 25.11 -10.22 -4.65
C GLY A 268 24.64 -11.28 -5.66
N ASP A 269 25.17 -12.49 -5.54
CA ASP A 269 24.77 -13.65 -6.36
C ASP A 269 23.50 -14.37 -5.83
N GLY A 270 22.85 -13.78 -4.83
CA GLY A 270 21.74 -14.34 -4.08
C GLY A 270 20.46 -13.48 -4.14
N ALA A 271 19.45 -13.86 -3.36
CA ALA A 271 18.21 -13.09 -3.26
C ALA A 271 17.46 -13.29 -1.95
N ILE A 272 16.72 -12.25 -1.55
CA ILE A 272 15.76 -12.29 -0.46
C ILE A 272 14.36 -12.28 -1.07
N PHE A 273 13.60 -13.34 -0.81
CA PHE A 273 12.16 -13.39 -0.99
C PHE A 273 11.56 -13.30 0.41
N GLY A 274 11.16 -12.10 0.82
CA GLY A 274 10.66 -11.80 2.16
C GLY A 274 9.42 -12.61 2.53
N SER A 275 8.49 -12.73 1.59
CA SER A 275 7.38 -13.68 1.67
C SER A 275 6.94 -14.11 0.28
N ILE A 276 6.82 -15.42 0.06
CA ILE A 276 6.27 -16.00 -1.18
C ILE A 276 4.77 -16.33 -1.06
N GLY A 277 4.14 -16.08 0.09
CA GLY A 277 2.71 -16.27 0.29
C GLY A 277 2.23 -17.72 0.36
N ASP A 278 1.05 -18.00 -0.16
CA ASP A 278 0.41 -19.32 -0.14
C ASP A 278 0.64 -20.04 -1.47
N PHE A 279 0.99 -21.32 -1.46
CA PHE A 279 1.07 -22.12 -2.70
C PHE A 279 -0.27 -22.77 -3.05
N LEU A 280 -0.85 -23.52 -2.12
CA LEU A 280 -2.15 -24.19 -2.29
C LEU A 280 -2.96 -24.04 -1.00
N ARG A 281 -3.75 -22.96 -0.87
CA ARG A 281 -4.61 -22.72 0.31
C ARG A 281 -5.94 -22.10 -0.18
N ASN A 282 -7.08 -22.66 0.22
CA ASN A 282 -8.38 -22.07 -0.14
C ASN A 282 -8.55 -20.72 0.59
N CYS A 283 -8.26 -19.63 -0.12
CA CYS A 283 -8.25 -18.26 0.38
C CYS A 283 -9.62 -17.56 0.32
N SER A 284 -10.69 -18.31 0.03
CA SER A 284 -12.07 -17.79 -0.06
C SER A 284 -12.51 -16.92 1.12
N PHE A 285 -11.91 -17.11 2.31
CA PHE A 285 -12.22 -16.34 3.52
C PHE A 285 -11.20 -15.22 3.86
N SER A 286 -10.03 -15.18 3.20
CA SER A 286 -8.86 -14.38 3.61
C SER A 286 -8.75 -13.04 2.89
N SER A 287 -8.92 -13.01 1.56
CA SER A 287 -8.66 -11.80 0.74
C SER A 287 -9.66 -10.66 1.03
N LYS A 288 -10.94 -10.98 1.22
CA LYS A 288 -11.99 -9.99 1.57
C LYS A 288 -11.83 -9.37 2.95
N LYS A 289 -11.14 -10.02 3.91
CA LYS A 289 -10.95 -9.51 5.28
C LYS A 289 -9.59 -8.85 5.52
N ARG A 290 -8.58 -9.10 4.68
CA ARG A 290 -7.19 -8.75 4.97
C ARG A 290 -6.56 -7.67 4.08
N ASN A 291 -7.29 -7.12 3.10
CA ASN A 291 -6.78 -6.01 2.26
C ASN A 291 -5.45 -6.35 1.52
N VAL A 292 -5.29 -7.58 1.06
CA VAL A 292 -4.08 -8.07 0.37
C VAL A 292 -4.40 -8.50 -1.06
N LEU A 293 -3.43 -8.33 -1.98
CA LEU A 293 -3.55 -8.79 -3.35
C LEU A 293 -3.65 -10.32 -3.40
N PRO A 294 -4.43 -10.91 -4.32
CA PRO A 294 -4.63 -12.36 -4.42
C PRO A 294 -3.47 -13.06 -5.15
N PHE A 295 -2.22 -12.63 -4.89
CA PHE A 295 -1.04 -13.18 -5.54
C PHE A 295 -0.10 -13.80 -4.51
N SER A 296 0.50 -14.92 -4.92
CA SER A 296 1.59 -15.59 -4.23
C SER A 296 2.72 -15.85 -5.22
N GLY A 297 3.82 -16.44 -4.76
CA GLY A 297 5.01 -16.66 -5.56
C GLY A 297 5.51 -18.09 -5.46
N VAL A 298 6.05 -18.58 -6.57
CA VAL A 298 6.84 -19.81 -6.63
C VAL A 298 8.26 -19.43 -7.01
N VAL A 299 9.23 -19.81 -6.19
CA VAL A 299 10.65 -19.52 -6.46
C VAL A 299 11.28 -20.74 -7.08
N ARG A 300 11.94 -20.58 -8.23
CA ARG A 300 12.68 -21.63 -8.92
C ARG A 300 14.14 -21.22 -9.05
N LEU A 301 15.03 -22.10 -8.62
CA LEU A 301 16.47 -21.97 -8.73
C LEU A 301 16.96 -22.98 -9.77
N GLU A 302 17.40 -22.48 -10.92
CA GLU A 302 17.98 -23.29 -11.99
C GLU A 302 19.50 -23.30 -11.82
N ILE A 303 20.04 -24.46 -11.47
CA ILE A 303 21.44 -24.67 -11.11
C ILE A 303 22.12 -25.45 -12.23
N CYS A 304 23.18 -24.90 -12.82
CA CYS A 304 23.89 -25.50 -13.95
C CYS A 304 25.39 -25.58 -13.66
N GLU A 305 25.97 -26.77 -13.86
CA GLU A 305 27.43 -26.92 -13.87
C GLU A 305 28.03 -26.25 -15.11
N LYS A 306 29.07 -25.45 -14.89
CA LYS A 306 29.89 -24.75 -15.89
C LYS A 306 31.36 -25.17 -15.70
N ASP A 307 32.18 -24.88 -16.70
CA ASP A 307 33.60 -25.26 -16.71
C ASP A 307 34.38 -24.66 -15.52
N ASN A 308 33.92 -23.53 -14.97
CA ASN A 308 34.55 -22.81 -13.85
C ASN A 308 33.67 -22.74 -12.58
N GLY A 309 32.75 -23.69 -12.37
CA GLY A 309 31.91 -23.76 -11.16
C GLY A 309 30.42 -23.88 -11.46
N TRP A 310 29.58 -23.40 -10.56
CA TRP A 310 28.12 -23.58 -10.63
C TRP A 310 27.41 -22.24 -10.84
N ALA A 311 26.59 -22.15 -11.89
CA ALA A 311 25.78 -20.98 -12.18
C ALA A 311 24.34 -21.19 -11.70
N ILE A 312 23.75 -20.18 -11.06
CA ILE A 312 22.39 -20.25 -10.52
C ILE A 312 21.57 -19.12 -11.13
N LYS A 313 20.38 -19.45 -11.62
CA LYS A 313 19.37 -18.46 -12.03
C LYS A 313 18.15 -18.57 -11.13
N GLN A 314 17.87 -17.51 -10.40
CA GLN A 314 16.66 -17.37 -9.60
C GLN A 314 15.53 -16.77 -10.42
N LYS A 315 14.35 -17.41 -10.35
CA LYS A 315 13.12 -16.95 -10.98
C LYS A 315 11.99 -16.97 -9.96
N LEU A 316 11.26 -15.86 -9.87
CA LEU A 316 10.04 -15.74 -9.08
C LEU A 316 8.85 -15.74 -10.02
N TYR A 317 8.07 -16.80 -10.01
CA TYR A 317 6.82 -16.94 -10.76
C TYR A 317 5.66 -16.46 -9.90
N PRO A 318 5.03 -15.32 -10.21
CA PRO A 318 3.75 -14.97 -9.61
C PRO A 318 2.68 -16.02 -9.95
N ILE A 319 1.87 -16.36 -8.95
CA ILE A 319 0.70 -17.21 -9.10
C ILE A 319 -0.54 -16.53 -8.53
N SER A 320 -1.69 -16.75 -9.15
CA SER A 320 -2.99 -16.33 -8.62
C SER A 320 -3.44 -17.32 -7.54
N THR A 321 -3.94 -16.79 -6.42
CA THR A 321 -4.58 -17.55 -5.34
C THR A 321 -6.06 -17.15 -5.14
N GLY A 322 -6.65 -16.45 -6.11
CA GLY A 322 -8.04 -15.97 -6.11
C GLY A 322 -9.09 -17.03 -6.49
N GLN A 323 -10.37 -16.76 -6.15
CA GLN A 323 -11.51 -17.70 -6.23
C GLN A 323 -11.86 -18.25 -7.61
N SER A 324 -11.32 -17.72 -8.72
CA SER A 324 -11.78 -18.06 -10.07
C SER A 324 -10.79 -18.87 -10.91
N LYS A 325 -9.47 -18.75 -10.70
CA LYS A 325 -8.41 -19.53 -11.37
C LYS A 325 -7.10 -19.49 -10.55
N PRO A 326 -6.84 -20.49 -9.69
CA PRO A 326 -5.49 -20.70 -9.14
C PRO A 326 -4.53 -21.07 -10.29
N GLY A 327 -3.28 -20.58 -10.27
CA GLY A 327 -2.29 -20.94 -11.29
C GLY A 327 -1.63 -19.74 -11.97
N ASN A 328 -1.30 -19.88 -13.27
CA ASN A 328 -0.49 -18.91 -14.00
C ASN A 328 -1.18 -17.55 -14.08
N VAL A 329 -0.38 -16.50 -13.95
CA VAL A 329 -0.87 -15.12 -14.10
C VAL A 329 -0.78 -14.69 -15.56
N ASP A 330 -1.65 -13.78 -15.98
CA ASP A 330 -1.47 -13.11 -17.26
C ASP A 330 -0.48 -11.93 -17.15
N TYR A 331 -0.21 -11.25 -18.27
CA TYR A 331 0.72 -10.12 -18.29
C TYR A 331 0.24 -8.93 -17.44
N THR A 332 -1.06 -8.74 -17.31
CA THR A 332 -1.68 -7.67 -16.51
C THR A 332 -1.46 -7.95 -15.03
N ASP A 333 -1.73 -9.18 -14.61
CA ASP A 333 -1.47 -9.65 -13.26
C ASP A 333 0.02 -9.58 -12.91
N ALA A 334 0.91 -9.95 -13.85
CA ALA A 334 2.35 -9.79 -13.69
C ALA A 334 2.75 -8.32 -13.49
N LYS A 335 2.14 -7.37 -14.20
CA LYS A 335 2.35 -5.93 -13.96
C LYS A 335 1.89 -5.47 -12.58
N ILE A 336 0.76 -5.99 -12.09
CA ILE A 336 0.27 -5.68 -10.74
C ILE A 336 1.26 -6.19 -9.69
N VAL A 337 1.76 -7.41 -9.84
CA VAL A 337 2.78 -7.98 -8.95
C VAL A 337 4.10 -7.19 -9.04
N GLN A 338 4.51 -6.79 -10.23
CA GLN A 338 5.71 -5.98 -10.43
C GLN A 338 5.63 -4.67 -9.63
N ALA A 339 4.51 -3.95 -9.76
CA ALA A 339 4.25 -2.71 -9.04
C ALA A 339 4.13 -2.92 -7.52
N HIS A 340 3.68 -4.10 -7.08
CA HIS A 340 3.60 -4.45 -5.66
C HIS A 340 4.98 -4.67 -5.02
N LEU A 341 5.87 -5.38 -5.71
CA LEU A 341 7.14 -5.84 -5.13
C LEU A 341 8.24 -4.76 -5.05
N ALA A 342 8.02 -3.57 -5.60
CA ALA A 342 8.91 -2.39 -5.65
C ALA A 342 10.31 -2.64 -6.28
N SER A 343 11.04 -3.67 -5.88
CA SER A 343 12.29 -4.16 -6.46
C SER A 343 12.12 -4.90 -7.79
N ALA A 344 10.99 -5.59 -7.99
CA ALA A 344 10.68 -6.31 -9.23
C ALA A 344 10.49 -5.34 -10.43
N ILE A 345 10.27 -4.06 -10.15
CA ILE A 345 10.19 -2.99 -11.16
C ILE A 345 11.51 -2.88 -11.94
N GLN A 346 12.66 -3.04 -11.27
CA GLN A 346 13.98 -2.93 -11.90
C GLN A 346 14.40 -4.19 -12.68
N ALA A 347 13.86 -5.35 -12.31
CA ALA A 347 14.15 -6.65 -12.94
C ALA A 347 13.45 -6.86 -14.31
N GLY A 348 12.36 -6.13 -14.56
CA GLY A 348 11.47 -6.35 -15.72
C GLY A 348 10.63 -7.62 -15.62
N ILE A 349 9.50 -7.66 -16.34
CA ILE A 349 8.70 -8.89 -16.52
C ILE A 349 9.34 -9.68 -17.65
N LYS A 350 9.78 -10.92 -17.35
CA LYS A 350 10.27 -11.87 -18.35
C LYS A 350 9.24 -12.98 -18.54
N GLN A 351 9.35 -13.73 -19.63
CA GLN A 351 8.44 -14.84 -19.94
C GLN A 351 9.23 -16.02 -20.49
N ASP A 352 8.88 -17.22 -20.06
CA ASP A 352 9.33 -18.47 -20.67
C ASP A 352 8.16 -19.48 -20.79
N GLY A 353 8.47 -20.75 -21.08
CA GLY A 353 7.48 -21.81 -21.25
C GLY A 353 6.63 -22.11 -20.00
N LEU A 354 7.04 -21.61 -18.82
CA LEU A 354 6.32 -21.76 -17.56
C LEU A 354 5.49 -20.49 -17.24
N GLY A 355 5.65 -19.39 -17.99
CA GLY A 355 4.85 -18.17 -17.82
C GLY A 355 5.71 -16.94 -17.50
N TYR A 356 5.06 -15.94 -16.91
CA TYR A 356 5.74 -14.71 -16.53
C TYR A 356 6.53 -14.89 -15.23
N TYR A 357 7.72 -14.31 -15.17
CA TYR A 357 8.58 -14.37 -14.00
C TYR A 357 9.41 -13.10 -13.81
N PHE A 358 9.92 -12.94 -12.59
CA PHE A 358 10.88 -11.92 -12.22
C PHE A 358 12.24 -12.54 -11.92
N SER A 359 13.31 -11.92 -12.39
CA SER A 359 14.70 -12.29 -12.10
C SER A 359 15.54 -11.00 -12.11
N GLY A 360 16.28 -10.69 -11.06
CA GLY A 360 17.07 -9.46 -11.00
C GLY A 360 18.56 -9.66 -11.31
N GLU A 361 19.23 -8.54 -11.59
CA GLU A 361 20.69 -8.38 -11.54
C GLU A 361 21.04 -7.60 -10.25
N ALA A 362 22.22 -7.82 -9.67
CA ALA A 362 22.59 -7.25 -8.38
C ALA A 362 22.53 -5.71 -8.37
N HIS A 363 22.00 -5.13 -7.28
CA HIS A 363 22.03 -3.69 -7.05
C HIS A 363 23.47 -3.16 -7.09
N LYS A 364 23.78 -2.29 -8.07
CA LYS A 364 24.82 -1.27 -7.90
C LYS A 364 24.15 -0.10 -7.19
N ASP A 365 24.51 0.11 -5.93
CA ASP A 365 24.20 1.26 -5.09
C ASP A 365 22.91 2.04 -5.43
N SER A 366 21.86 1.77 -4.67
CA SER A 366 20.77 2.72 -4.52
C SER A 366 20.33 2.77 -3.07
N THR A 367 20.91 3.70 -2.31
CA THR A 367 20.20 4.32 -1.20
C THR A 367 18.82 4.77 -1.69
N PRO A 368 17.73 4.57 -0.93
CA PRO A 368 16.46 5.13 -1.30
C PRO A 368 16.61 6.65 -1.27
N GLU A 369 16.63 7.29 -2.44
CA GLU A 369 16.36 8.71 -2.54
C GLU A 369 14.97 8.92 -1.94
N THR A 370 14.95 9.45 -0.73
CA THR A 370 13.79 10.17 -0.23
C THR A 370 13.56 11.29 -1.23
N SER A 371 12.59 11.11 -2.12
CA SER A 371 12.08 12.19 -2.95
C SER A 371 11.80 13.36 -2.01
N GLU A 372 12.61 14.40 -2.08
CA GLU A 372 12.40 15.63 -1.33
C GLU A 372 10.97 16.07 -1.64
N ILE A 373 10.10 16.00 -0.63
CA ILE A 373 8.78 16.62 -0.70
C ILE A 373 9.08 18.10 -0.88
N VAL A 374 8.83 18.57 -2.11
CA VAL A 374 9.21 19.87 -2.65
C VAL A 374 9.04 20.99 -1.60
N PRO A 375 10.12 21.68 -1.21
CA PRO A 375 9.97 22.91 -0.45
C PRO A 375 9.35 23.95 -1.38
N ASN A 376 8.06 24.19 -1.23
CA ASN A 376 7.35 25.27 -1.92
C ASN A 376 8.14 26.58 -1.72
N LYS A 377 8.36 27.37 -2.78
CA LYS A 377 8.96 28.73 -2.70
C LYS A 377 8.31 29.59 -1.60
N LEU A 378 7.02 29.37 -1.34
CA LEU A 378 6.25 30.03 -0.29
C LEU A 378 6.68 29.63 1.13
N VAL A 379 7.04 28.36 1.38
CA VAL A 379 7.60 27.94 2.67
C VAL A 379 8.96 28.59 2.89
N LYS A 380 9.78 28.71 1.84
CA LYS A 380 11.01 29.51 1.87
C LYS A 380 10.71 30.99 2.14
N ALA A 381 9.68 31.57 1.54
CA ALA A 381 9.29 32.95 1.80
C ALA A 381 8.81 33.18 3.25
N ILE A 382 8.04 32.23 3.81
CA ILE A 382 7.65 32.25 5.24
C ILE A 382 8.89 32.15 6.13
N GLN A 383 9.84 31.26 5.82
CA GLN A 383 11.13 31.17 6.52
C GLN A 383 11.95 32.46 6.42
N GLN A 384 11.81 33.21 5.32
CA GLN A 384 12.50 34.48 5.07
C GLN A 384 11.77 35.70 5.67
N GLY A 385 10.74 35.50 6.50
CA GLY A 385 10.13 36.57 7.30
C GLY A 385 8.84 37.16 6.75
N LEU A 386 8.11 36.45 5.88
CA LEU A 386 6.77 36.86 5.47
C LEU A 386 5.84 36.95 6.70
N GLN A 387 5.38 38.15 7.05
CA GLN A 387 4.53 38.36 8.21
C GLN A 387 3.11 37.87 7.97
N GLN A 388 2.52 37.26 9.00
CA GLN A 388 1.11 36.89 9.00
C GLN A 388 0.23 38.12 9.20
N ASN A 389 -0.93 38.13 8.55
CA ASN A 389 -1.95 39.13 8.80
C ASN A 389 -2.52 38.97 10.21
N VAL A 390 -2.72 40.10 10.88
CA VAL A 390 -3.39 40.18 12.18
C VAL A 390 -4.77 40.76 11.96
N TYR A 391 -5.79 40.04 12.39
CA TYR A 391 -7.20 40.45 12.33
C TYR A 391 -7.73 40.69 13.74
N SER A 392 -8.80 41.48 13.86
CA SER A 392 -9.43 41.66 15.16
C SER A 392 -10.06 40.35 15.66
N SER A 393 -9.93 40.08 16.96
CA SER A 393 -10.53 38.89 17.59
C SER A 393 -12.07 38.88 17.53
N ASP A 394 -12.67 40.06 17.37
CA ASP A 394 -14.12 40.23 17.37
C ASP A 394 -14.74 40.03 15.98
N GLU A 395 -13.91 40.05 14.93
CA GLU A 395 -14.35 39.76 13.58
C GLU A 395 -14.79 38.30 13.43
N ARG A 396 -15.93 38.12 12.78
CA ARG A 396 -16.50 36.80 12.48
C ARG A 396 -16.66 36.64 10.98
N TYR A 397 -16.37 35.44 10.49
CA TYR A 397 -16.57 35.10 9.10
C TYR A 397 -17.95 34.46 8.86
N SER A 398 -18.73 35.13 8.02
CA SER A 398 -19.98 34.64 7.45
C SER A 398 -20.10 35.17 6.03
N ILE A 399 -20.36 34.29 5.06
CA ILE A 399 -20.55 34.71 3.66
C ILE A 399 -21.74 35.66 3.54
N TYR A 400 -22.82 35.38 4.27
CA TYR A 400 -24.02 36.22 4.26
C TYR A 400 -23.71 37.60 4.85
N ASP A 401 -23.06 37.66 6.01
CA ASP A 401 -22.75 38.94 6.67
C ASP A 401 -21.83 39.80 5.78
N LEU A 402 -20.86 39.19 5.10
CA LEU A 402 -20.01 39.88 4.13
C LEU A 402 -20.84 40.45 2.96
N LEU A 403 -21.71 39.66 2.35
CA LEU A 403 -22.55 40.13 1.24
C LEU A 403 -23.55 41.20 1.68
N MET A 404 -24.24 40.99 2.81
CA MET A 404 -25.21 41.94 3.38
C MET A 404 -24.55 43.27 3.74
N THR A 405 -23.34 43.23 4.32
CA THR A 405 -22.57 44.43 4.63
C THR A 405 -22.23 45.22 3.37
N GLU A 406 -21.84 44.54 2.30
CA GLU A 406 -21.53 45.21 1.03
C GLU A 406 -22.79 45.74 0.34
N PHE A 407 -23.89 44.97 0.27
CA PHE A 407 -25.17 45.47 -0.25
C PHE A 407 -25.65 46.72 0.50
N LYS A 408 -25.53 46.73 1.83
CA LYS A 408 -25.91 47.87 2.66
C LYS A 408 -25.09 49.13 2.34
N LYS A 409 -23.81 49.01 1.99
CA LYS A 409 -22.98 50.15 1.55
C LYS A 409 -23.50 50.79 0.26
N TYR A 410 -24.16 50.01 -0.60
CA TYR A 410 -24.83 50.51 -1.80
C TYR A 410 -26.30 50.90 -1.58
N GLY A 411 -26.79 50.87 -0.34
CA GLY A 411 -28.16 51.26 0.00
C GLY A 411 -29.21 50.16 -0.15
N TYR A 412 -28.80 48.89 -0.25
CA TYR A 412 -29.71 47.75 -0.38
C TYR A 412 -29.77 46.95 0.90
N GLU A 413 -30.98 46.78 1.43
CA GLU A 413 -31.24 45.92 2.58
C GLU A 413 -31.50 44.48 2.13
N CYS A 414 -30.92 43.53 2.86
CA CYS A 414 -31.04 42.10 2.58
C CYS A 414 -31.95 41.43 3.60
N THR A 415 -32.77 40.49 3.15
CA THR A 415 -33.62 39.67 4.03
C THR A 415 -33.14 38.24 4.05
N MET A 416 -33.23 37.58 5.22
CA MET A 416 -32.90 36.17 5.38
C MET A 416 -34.17 35.34 5.59
N VAL A 417 -34.30 34.25 4.82
CA VAL A 417 -35.34 33.22 4.99
C VAL A 417 -34.64 31.86 5.06
N ASP A 418 -34.49 31.32 6.28
CA ASP A 418 -33.65 30.16 6.58
C ASP A 418 -32.21 30.32 6.03
N LYS A 419 -31.86 29.63 4.93
CA LYS A 419 -30.55 29.69 4.26
C LYS A 419 -30.55 30.52 2.98
N LEU A 420 -31.67 31.14 2.64
CA LEU A 420 -31.84 31.98 1.47
C LEU A 420 -31.68 33.45 1.88
N MET A 421 -30.69 34.12 1.31
CA MET A 421 -30.57 35.57 1.39
C MET A 421 -31.25 36.17 0.16
N THR A 422 -32.08 37.19 0.32
CA THR A 422 -32.69 37.92 -0.78
C THR A 422 -32.39 39.41 -0.68
N VAL A 423 -32.27 40.06 -1.84
CA VAL A 423 -32.11 41.51 -1.98
C VAL A 423 -33.00 41.97 -3.13
N GLU A 424 -33.69 43.08 -2.95
CA GLU A 424 -34.56 43.67 -3.96
C GLU A 424 -33.82 44.82 -4.67
N ILE A 425 -33.72 44.74 -5.99
CA ILE A 425 -32.99 45.68 -6.84
C ILE A 425 -33.87 45.97 -8.05
N ASN A 426 -34.33 47.22 -8.22
CA ASN A 426 -35.21 47.63 -9.32
C ASN A 426 -36.45 46.70 -9.47
N ASP A 427 -37.19 46.49 -8.38
CA ASP A 427 -38.38 45.61 -8.30
C ASP A 427 -38.12 44.14 -8.66
N LYS A 428 -36.85 43.72 -8.72
CA LYS A 428 -36.46 42.33 -8.93
C LYS A 428 -35.79 41.78 -7.69
N GLN A 429 -36.16 40.56 -7.33
CA GLN A 429 -35.52 39.84 -6.23
C GLN A 429 -34.33 39.03 -6.75
N VAL A 430 -33.13 39.35 -6.26
CA VAL A 430 -31.94 38.51 -6.42
C VAL A 430 -31.76 37.71 -5.14
N ALA A 431 -31.45 36.42 -5.27
CA ALA A 431 -31.32 35.53 -4.13
C ALA A 431 -29.95 34.84 -4.10
N PHE A 432 -29.50 34.46 -2.91
CA PHE A 432 -28.25 33.74 -2.69
C PHE A 432 -28.43 32.60 -1.71
N ILE A 433 -27.80 31.47 -2.03
CA ILE A 433 -27.44 30.45 -1.06
C ILE A 433 -25.92 30.46 -0.98
N LYS A 434 -25.39 31.12 0.07
CA LYS A 434 -23.97 31.48 0.20
C LYS A 434 -23.51 32.30 -1.01
N THR A 435 -22.61 31.76 -1.84
CA THR A 435 -22.11 32.43 -3.06
C THR A 435 -22.83 32.00 -4.33
N VAL A 436 -23.75 31.03 -4.27
CA VAL A 436 -24.59 30.66 -5.42
C VAL A 436 -25.71 31.70 -5.53
N SER A 437 -25.73 32.47 -6.63
CA SER A 437 -26.76 33.48 -6.88
C SER A 437 -27.96 32.89 -7.64
N SER A 438 -29.08 33.59 -7.69
CA SER A 438 -30.23 33.24 -8.54
C SER A 438 -29.91 33.32 -10.04
N LYS A 439 -28.76 33.87 -10.44
CA LYS A 439 -28.25 33.88 -11.81
C LYS A 439 -27.42 32.64 -12.14
N THR A 440 -26.90 31.91 -11.15
CA THR A 440 -26.24 30.63 -11.37
C THR A 440 -27.24 29.59 -11.88
N SER A 441 -27.04 29.08 -13.09
CA SER A 441 -27.98 28.10 -13.67
C SER A 441 -27.96 26.77 -12.90
N ALA A 442 -29.13 26.13 -12.80
CA ALA A 442 -29.23 24.78 -12.23
C ALA A 442 -28.37 23.76 -13.03
N VAL A 443 -28.18 24.01 -14.33
CA VAL A 443 -27.32 23.23 -15.21
C VAL A 443 -25.86 23.36 -14.80
N ALA A 444 -25.34 24.58 -14.63
CA ALA A 444 -23.97 24.83 -14.18
C ALA A 444 -23.70 24.14 -12.83
N SER A 445 -24.63 24.28 -11.89
CA SER A 445 -24.58 23.58 -10.59
C SER A 445 -24.54 22.06 -10.73
N ARG A 446 -25.23 21.47 -11.71
CA ARG A 446 -25.25 20.02 -11.92
C ARG A 446 -23.98 19.52 -12.62
N VAL A 447 -23.47 20.28 -13.59
CA VAL A 447 -22.21 20.00 -14.29
C VAL A 447 -21.06 19.96 -13.29
N LEU A 448 -20.88 21.00 -12.46
CA LEU A 448 -19.74 21.07 -11.54
C LEU A 448 -19.85 20.14 -10.31
N LYS A 449 -21.04 19.61 -10.01
CA LYS A 449 -21.21 18.58 -8.97
C LYS A 449 -20.80 17.18 -9.44
N ASP A 450 -20.64 16.97 -10.74
CA ASP A 450 -20.17 15.72 -11.34
C ASP A 450 -18.79 15.93 -11.95
N LYS A 451 -17.75 15.39 -11.29
CA LYS A 451 -16.35 15.60 -11.69
C LYS A 451 -16.06 15.09 -13.11
N ASN A 452 -16.75 14.04 -13.56
CA ASN A 452 -16.55 13.50 -14.90
C ASN A 452 -17.22 14.37 -15.96
N CYS A 453 -18.43 14.87 -15.69
CA CYS A 453 -19.11 15.83 -16.56
C CYS A 453 -18.30 17.13 -16.70
N ALA A 454 -17.86 17.71 -15.57
CA ALA A 454 -17.02 18.91 -15.57
C ALA A 454 -15.72 18.72 -16.37
N ARG A 455 -15.01 17.59 -16.18
CA ARG A 455 -13.83 17.25 -16.99
C ARG A 455 -14.11 17.26 -18.48
N GLN A 456 -15.20 16.63 -18.92
CA GLN A 456 -15.51 16.56 -20.35
C GLN A 456 -15.83 17.94 -20.93
N VAL A 457 -16.50 18.81 -20.17
CA VAL A 457 -16.73 20.21 -20.55
C VAL A 457 -15.40 20.96 -20.69
N PHE A 458 -14.52 20.86 -19.70
CA PHE A 458 -13.19 21.48 -19.73
C PHE A 458 -12.35 20.97 -20.90
N GLN A 459 -12.32 19.66 -21.13
CA GLN A 459 -11.56 19.05 -22.22
C GLN A 459 -12.04 19.53 -23.59
N ARG A 460 -13.35 19.65 -23.81
CA ARG A 460 -13.93 20.19 -25.06
C ARG A 460 -13.61 21.66 -25.28
N ALA A 461 -13.43 22.42 -24.20
CA ALA A 461 -13.04 23.83 -24.25
C ALA A 461 -11.51 24.03 -24.38
N GLY A 462 -10.72 22.96 -24.49
CA GLY A 462 -9.26 23.04 -24.57
C GLY A 462 -8.58 23.39 -23.24
N VAL A 463 -9.27 23.23 -22.11
CA VAL A 463 -8.69 23.43 -20.78
C VAL A 463 -7.81 22.24 -20.42
N ASN A 464 -6.55 22.51 -20.07
CA ASN A 464 -5.61 21.47 -19.65
C ASN A 464 -6.02 20.87 -18.29
N ILE A 465 -6.17 19.55 -18.24
CA ILE A 465 -6.60 18.76 -17.07
C ILE A 465 -5.72 17.50 -16.96
N ALA A 466 -5.58 16.92 -15.77
CA ALA A 466 -4.83 15.66 -15.58
C ALA A 466 -5.29 14.57 -16.55
N LYS A 467 -4.46 13.61 -16.98
CA LYS A 467 -4.97 12.43 -17.68
C LYS A 467 -5.78 11.58 -16.69
N GLY A 468 -6.93 11.04 -17.10
CA GLY A 468 -7.80 10.34 -16.15
C GLY A 468 -9.00 9.67 -16.76
N LYS A 469 -9.52 8.66 -16.04
CA LYS A 469 -10.67 7.84 -16.46
C LYS A 469 -11.56 7.49 -15.27
N LEU A 470 -12.87 7.47 -15.52
CA LEU A 470 -13.88 7.02 -14.57
C LEU A 470 -14.06 5.50 -14.65
N PHE A 471 -14.10 4.84 -13.50
CA PHE A 471 -14.32 3.41 -13.34
C PHE A 471 -15.52 3.13 -12.45
N ASP A 472 -16.22 2.02 -12.70
CA ASP A 472 -17.23 1.54 -11.76
C ASP A 472 -16.57 1.01 -10.48
N SER A 473 -17.28 1.07 -9.35
CA SER A 473 -16.75 0.58 -8.07
C SER A 473 -16.41 -0.92 -8.06
N SER A 474 -17.00 -1.71 -8.95
CA SER A 474 -16.70 -3.13 -9.17
C SER A 474 -15.49 -3.37 -10.08
N ASP A 475 -15.06 -2.36 -10.84
CA ASP A 475 -14.03 -2.48 -11.88
C ASP A 475 -12.61 -2.22 -11.36
N PHE A 476 -12.31 -2.79 -10.18
CA PHE A 476 -11.05 -2.57 -9.47
C PHE A 476 -9.82 -2.93 -10.30
N TYR A 477 -9.85 -4.06 -11.02
CA TYR A 477 -8.70 -4.59 -11.74
C TYR A 477 -8.28 -3.69 -12.93
N ASN A 478 -9.25 -3.20 -13.71
CA ASN A 478 -8.94 -2.26 -14.79
C ASN A 478 -8.51 -0.90 -14.22
N ALA A 479 -9.09 -0.48 -13.10
CA ALA A 479 -8.73 0.78 -12.45
C ALA A 479 -7.29 0.76 -11.91
N VAL A 480 -6.88 -0.32 -11.24
CA VAL A 480 -5.50 -0.46 -10.76
C VAL A 480 -4.53 -0.59 -11.93
N SER A 481 -4.86 -1.38 -12.96
CA SER A 481 -3.99 -1.49 -14.15
C SER A 481 -3.79 -0.14 -14.84
N TYR A 482 -4.84 0.68 -14.92
CA TYR A 482 -4.75 2.03 -15.48
C TYR A 482 -3.92 2.96 -14.58
N ALA A 483 -4.14 2.92 -13.27
CA ALA A 483 -3.38 3.69 -12.29
C ALA A 483 -1.87 3.42 -12.37
N MET A 484 -1.48 2.15 -12.52
CA MET A 484 -0.08 1.73 -12.60
C MET A 484 0.60 2.12 -13.92
N THR A 485 -0.11 2.75 -14.88
CA THR A 485 0.53 3.37 -16.06
C THR A 485 1.14 4.73 -15.76
N PHE A 486 0.81 5.33 -14.62
CA PHE A 486 1.37 6.60 -14.16
C PHE A 486 2.43 6.37 -13.07
N PRO A 487 3.46 7.23 -12.95
CA PRO A 487 4.40 7.18 -11.81
C PRO A 487 3.70 7.35 -10.47
N ALA A 488 2.67 8.20 -10.43
CA ALA A 488 1.80 8.41 -9.28
C ALA A 488 0.38 8.75 -9.78
N CYS A 489 -0.64 8.38 -9.00
CA CYS A 489 -2.03 8.64 -9.35
C CYS A 489 -2.85 9.24 -8.20
N VAL A 490 -4.01 9.79 -8.56
CA VAL A 490 -5.04 10.31 -7.67
C VAL A 490 -6.29 9.46 -7.83
N VAL A 491 -6.87 9.02 -6.72
CA VAL A 491 -8.13 8.27 -6.68
C VAL A 491 -9.17 9.08 -5.93
N LYS A 492 -10.30 9.38 -6.58
CA LYS A 492 -11.38 10.19 -5.99
C LYS A 492 -12.77 9.75 -6.43
N PRO A 493 -13.79 9.80 -5.54
CA PRO A 493 -15.18 9.56 -5.93
C PRO A 493 -15.69 10.68 -6.84
N VAL A 494 -16.50 10.33 -7.86
CA VAL A 494 -16.98 11.28 -8.88
C VAL A 494 -17.82 12.44 -8.33
N ASN A 495 -18.48 12.22 -7.19
CA ASN A 495 -19.38 13.18 -6.53
C ASN A 495 -18.85 13.66 -5.15
N GLY A 496 -17.56 13.47 -4.87
CA GLY A 496 -16.91 13.94 -3.64
C GLY A 496 -16.80 15.46 -3.55
N ARG A 497 -16.77 16.00 -2.32
CA ARG A 497 -16.54 17.43 -2.02
C ARG A 497 -15.56 17.59 -0.87
N LYS A 498 -14.86 18.73 -0.82
CA LYS A 498 -13.91 19.12 0.25
C LYS A 498 -12.81 18.08 0.48
N GLY A 499 -12.32 17.43 -0.58
CA GLY A 499 -11.28 16.41 -0.48
C GLY A 499 -11.69 15.11 0.23
N ARG A 500 -12.97 14.90 0.56
CA ARG A 500 -13.40 13.67 1.25
C ARG A 500 -13.23 12.44 0.36
N ALA A 501 -12.58 11.41 0.91
CA ALA A 501 -12.22 10.17 0.22
C ALA A 501 -11.40 10.39 -1.06
N VAL A 502 -10.63 11.47 -1.11
CA VAL A 502 -9.60 11.70 -2.13
C VAL A 502 -8.28 11.19 -1.58
N SER A 503 -7.56 10.42 -2.38
CA SER A 503 -6.22 9.93 -2.08
C SER A 503 -5.29 10.35 -3.21
N VAL A 504 -4.16 10.95 -2.87
CA VAL A 504 -3.19 11.54 -3.80
C VAL A 504 -1.83 10.87 -3.63
N ASP A 505 -0.94 11.04 -4.61
CA ASP A 505 0.42 10.49 -4.61
C ASP A 505 0.46 8.96 -4.39
N ILE A 506 -0.47 8.25 -5.02
CA ILE A 506 -0.55 6.78 -4.96
C ILE A 506 0.43 6.20 -5.97
N ARG A 507 1.45 5.49 -5.49
CA ARG A 507 2.58 5.00 -6.32
C ARG A 507 2.61 3.49 -6.52
N ASN A 508 1.78 2.75 -5.80
CA ASN A 508 1.76 1.28 -5.88
C ASN A 508 0.36 0.70 -5.65
N GLY A 509 0.20 -0.58 -6.01
CA GLY A 509 -1.09 -1.27 -5.94
C GLY A 509 -1.69 -1.38 -4.53
N VAL A 510 -0.88 -1.34 -3.46
CA VAL A 510 -1.40 -1.44 -2.08
C VAL A 510 -2.01 -0.11 -1.62
N GLU A 511 -1.31 0.99 -1.91
CA GLU A 511 -1.85 2.33 -1.71
C GLU A 511 -3.12 2.52 -2.54
N PHE A 512 -3.10 2.05 -3.81
CA PHE A 512 -4.25 2.11 -4.68
C PHE A 512 -5.44 1.32 -4.12
N TYR A 513 -5.23 0.10 -3.65
CA TYR A 513 -6.30 -0.71 -3.04
C TYR A 513 -6.92 -0.02 -1.82
N THR A 514 -6.08 0.60 -0.97
CA THR A 514 -6.55 1.35 0.21
C THR A 514 -7.37 2.58 -0.21
N ALA A 515 -6.84 3.36 -1.15
CA ALA A 515 -7.49 4.53 -1.72
C ALA A 515 -8.81 4.19 -2.42
N TRP A 516 -8.81 3.12 -3.21
CA TRP A 516 -9.99 2.61 -3.92
C TRP A 516 -11.10 2.23 -2.96
N ASN A 517 -10.78 1.51 -1.88
CA ASN A 517 -11.78 1.14 -0.87
C ASN A 517 -12.36 2.34 -0.13
N ALA A 518 -11.53 3.34 0.19
CA ALA A 518 -12.02 4.59 0.77
C ALA A 518 -12.99 5.31 -0.18
N ALA A 519 -12.64 5.43 -1.47
CA ALA A 519 -13.48 6.06 -2.49
C ALA A 519 -14.75 5.25 -2.80
N SER A 520 -14.67 3.92 -2.89
CA SER A 520 -15.78 3.01 -3.23
C SER A 520 -16.78 2.83 -2.10
N THR A 521 -16.33 2.99 -0.85
CA THR A 521 -17.21 3.07 0.32
C THR A 521 -17.97 4.39 0.33
N PHE A 522 -17.32 5.47 -0.09
CA PHE A 522 -17.93 6.80 -0.12
C PHE A 522 -18.95 6.96 -1.25
N SER A 523 -18.69 6.41 -2.45
CA SER A 523 -19.58 6.55 -3.61
C SER A 523 -19.66 5.29 -4.46
N LYS A 524 -20.89 4.94 -4.83
CA LYS A 524 -21.20 3.90 -5.82
C LYS A 524 -21.41 4.44 -7.23
N ARG A 525 -21.33 5.76 -7.44
CA ARG A 525 -21.55 6.39 -8.76
C ARG A 525 -20.32 6.35 -9.68
N GLY A 526 -19.22 5.79 -9.19
CA GLY A 526 -17.96 5.69 -9.92
C GLY A 526 -16.81 6.39 -9.21
N ILE A 527 -15.61 5.93 -9.57
CA ILE A 527 -14.34 6.34 -8.99
C ILE A 527 -13.44 6.82 -10.13
N LEU A 528 -12.97 8.05 -10.02
CA LEU A 528 -12.11 8.68 -10.99
C LEU A 528 -10.65 8.44 -10.58
N VAL A 529 -9.88 7.88 -11.51
CA VAL A 529 -8.44 7.65 -11.38
C VAL A 529 -7.73 8.58 -12.35
N GLU A 530 -6.81 9.39 -11.84
CA GLU A 530 -6.09 10.40 -12.61
C GLU A 530 -4.59 10.33 -12.38
N GLU A 531 -3.80 10.80 -13.33
CA GLU A 531 -2.38 11.09 -13.16
C GLU A 531 -2.19 12.13 -12.04
N CYS A 532 -1.22 11.90 -11.15
CA CYS A 532 -0.85 12.87 -10.13
C CYS A 532 0.01 13.97 -10.74
N PHE A 533 -0.30 15.23 -10.42
CA PHE A 533 0.54 16.36 -10.81
C PHE A 533 1.58 16.61 -9.72
N ASP A 534 2.84 16.28 -10.02
CA ASP A 534 3.91 16.33 -9.04
C ASP A 534 4.49 17.73 -8.84
N GLY A 535 4.84 18.06 -7.59
CA GLY A 535 5.59 19.26 -7.24
C GLY A 535 4.88 20.60 -7.49
N GLY A 536 3.55 20.58 -7.67
CA GLY A 536 2.77 21.79 -7.91
C GLY A 536 2.20 22.42 -6.64
N MET A 537 2.00 23.73 -6.69
CA MET A 537 1.24 24.50 -5.70
C MET A 537 -0.19 24.68 -6.18
N GLU A 538 -1.16 24.45 -5.30
CA GLU A 538 -2.58 24.67 -5.61
C GLU A 538 -2.97 26.13 -5.38
N GLY A 539 -3.61 26.74 -6.37
CA GLY A 539 -4.17 28.09 -6.33
C GLY A 539 -5.68 28.06 -6.51
N ARG A 540 -6.39 28.84 -5.69
CA ARG A 540 -7.83 29.13 -5.84
C ARG A 540 -7.99 30.44 -6.58
N PHE A 541 -8.60 30.39 -7.76
CA PHE A 541 -8.94 31.54 -8.59
C PHE A 541 -10.44 31.83 -8.44
N LEU A 542 -10.79 33.01 -7.96
CA LEU A 542 -12.17 33.48 -7.90
C LEU A 542 -12.52 34.20 -9.20
N VAL A 543 -13.45 33.63 -9.95
CA VAL A 543 -13.96 34.19 -11.20
C VAL A 543 -15.38 34.70 -10.96
N VAL A 544 -15.62 35.98 -11.27
CA VAL A 544 -16.94 36.62 -11.21
C VAL A 544 -17.23 37.19 -12.60
N ASN A 545 -18.37 36.82 -13.18
CA ASN A 545 -18.80 37.23 -14.51
C ASN A 545 -17.73 36.99 -15.60
N GLY A 546 -17.11 35.80 -15.56
CA GLY A 546 -16.05 35.43 -16.51
C GLY A 546 -14.72 36.18 -16.34
N LYS A 547 -14.52 36.93 -15.24
CA LYS A 547 -13.28 37.63 -14.91
C LYS A 547 -12.67 37.15 -13.60
N CYS A 548 -11.37 36.84 -13.62
CA CYS A 548 -10.65 36.42 -12.41
C CYS A 548 -10.30 37.64 -11.56
N ILE A 549 -10.95 37.77 -10.39
CA ILE A 549 -10.82 38.95 -9.52
C ILE A 549 -9.83 38.78 -8.36
N ALA A 550 -9.59 37.54 -7.92
CA ALA A 550 -8.70 37.28 -6.78
C ALA A 550 -8.12 35.86 -6.83
N VAL A 551 -6.91 35.69 -6.32
CA VAL A 551 -6.19 34.41 -6.31
C VAL A 551 -5.42 34.23 -5.00
N TYR A 552 -5.60 33.09 -4.34
CA TYR A 552 -4.76 32.69 -3.21
C TYR A 552 -4.21 31.27 -3.35
N ALA A 553 -3.03 31.03 -2.78
CA ALA A 553 -2.38 29.73 -2.75
C ALA A 553 -2.85 28.97 -1.52
N LYS A 554 -3.11 27.68 -1.68
CA LYS A 554 -3.44 26.77 -0.58
C LYS A 554 -2.15 26.11 -0.11
N VAL A 555 -1.69 26.51 1.06
CA VAL A 555 -0.46 25.97 1.66
C VAL A 555 -0.84 24.79 2.56
N PRO A 556 -0.25 23.60 2.37
CA PRO A 556 -0.43 22.48 3.30
C PRO A 556 -0.08 22.87 4.74
N PRO A 557 -0.76 22.29 5.76
CA PRO A 557 -0.46 22.59 7.15
C PRO A 557 0.98 22.24 7.47
N ALA A 558 1.78 23.25 7.80
CA ALA A 558 3.17 23.10 8.22
C ALA A 558 3.50 23.96 9.44
N ILE A 559 4.51 23.57 10.20
CA ILE A 559 5.14 24.36 11.27
C ILE A 559 6.60 24.65 10.90
N ILE A 560 7.14 25.74 11.44
CA ILE A 560 8.55 26.08 11.30
C ILE A 560 9.23 25.87 12.64
N GLY A 561 10.27 25.04 12.67
CA GLY A 561 11.11 24.81 13.83
C GLY A 561 11.75 26.10 14.31
N ASN A 562 11.73 26.32 15.62
CA ASN A 562 12.42 27.43 16.26
C ASN A 562 13.62 26.96 17.10
N GLY A 563 13.96 25.67 17.03
CA GLY A 563 15.07 25.07 17.80
C GLY A 563 14.78 24.83 19.28
N ASN A 564 13.61 25.26 19.79
CA ASN A 564 13.30 25.24 21.23
C ASN A 564 12.02 24.49 21.56
N ASN A 565 10.96 24.65 20.76
CA ASN A 565 9.64 24.08 21.03
C ASN A 565 9.45 22.73 20.33
N THR A 566 8.68 21.85 20.98
CA THR A 566 8.29 20.57 20.38
C THR A 566 7.31 20.79 19.22
N ILE A 567 7.14 19.78 18.38
CA ILE A 567 6.13 19.80 17.31
C ILE A 567 4.72 20.05 17.88
N GLU A 568 4.38 19.40 18.98
CA GLU A 568 3.07 19.60 19.64
C GLU A 568 2.87 21.06 20.09
N GLU A 569 3.88 21.66 20.72
CA GLU A 569 3.84 23.07 21.14
C GLU A 569 3.74 24.02 19.94
N LEU A 570 4.51 23.77 18.87
CA LEU A 570 4.46 24.56 17.63
C LEU A 570 3.07 24.49 16.97
N ILE A 571 2.43 23.31 16.98
CA ILE A 571 1.06 23.13 16.50
C ILE A 571 0.06 23.90 17.38
N ALA A 572 0.20 23.83 18.71
CA ALA A 572 -0.64 24.55 19.64
C ALA A 572 -0.53 26.08 19.43
N HIS A 573 0.69 26.60 19.28
CA HIS A 573 0.95 28.00 18.95
C HIS A 573 0.31 28.40 17.62
N LYS A 574 0.50 27.59 16.56
CA LYS A 574 -0.14 27.84 15.27
C LYS A 574 -1.66 27.84 15.36
N ASN A 575 -2.25 26.91 16.12
CA ASN A 575 -3.69 26.87 16.35
C ASN A 575 -4.23 28.09 17.11
N LYS A 576 -3.45 28.63 18.06
CA LYS A 576 -3.77 29.90 18.73
C LYS A 576 -3.83 31.06 17.72
N LEU A 577 -2.87 31.16 16.80
CA LEU A 577 -2.90 32.17 15.72
C LEU A 577 -4.06 31.95 14.75
N ARG A 578 -4.36 30.69 14.40
CA ARG A 578 -5.54 30.37 13.58
C ARG A 578 -6.84 30.79 14.26
N SER A 579 -6.90 30.77 15.59
CA SER A 579 -8.08 31.20 16.34
C SER A 579 -8.36 32.70 16.27
N SER A 580 -7.37 33.55 15.96
CA SER A 580 -7.58 34.99 15.77
C SER A 580 -7.92 35.37 14.33
N ASN A 581 -7.73 34.48 13.35
CA ASN A 581 -8.17 34.72 11.97
C ASN A 581 -9.67 34.39 11.81
N PRO A 582 -10.53 35.33 11.39
CA PRO A 582 -11.98 35.14 11.30
C PRO A 582 -12.42 33.89 10.51
N HIS A 583 -11.70 33.57 9.44
CA HIS A 583 -12.01 32.41 8.60
C HIS A 583 -11.51 31.09 9.20
N LEU A 584 -10.44 31.11 9.99
CA LEU A 584 -9.78 29.91 10.52
C LEU A 584 -10.18 29.54 11.94
N GLN A 585 -10.92 30.41 12.64
CA GLN A 585 -11.43 30.24 14.01
C GLN A 585 -11.95 28.83 14.32
N ARG A 586 -12.67 28.20 13.38
CA ARG A 586 -13.28 26.87 13.54
C ARG A 586 -12.53 25.73 12.83
N SER A 587 -11.34 26.00 12.31
CA SER A 587 -10.54 25.06 11.51
C SER A 587 -9.12 24.89 12.08
N PRO A 588 -8.96 24.45 13.34
CA PRO A 588 -7.65 24.15 13.89
C PRO A 588 -7.01 22.96 13.16
N ILE A 589 -5.68 22.91 13.18
CA ILE A 589 -4.90 21.74 12.81
C ILE A 589 -5.14 20.69 13.91
N GLN A 590 -5.93 19.67 13.59
CA GLN A 590 -6.19 18.54 14.47
C GLN A 590 -5.16 17.43 14.22
N LEU A 591 -4.63 16.85 15.29
CA LEU A 591 -3.79 15.66 15.23
C LEU A 591 -4.68 14.42 15.11
N SER A 592 -4.44 13.62 14.08
CA SER A 592 -5.05 12.31 13.87
C SER A 592 -3.95 11.27 13.78
N GLU A 593 -4.29 9.99 13.94
CA GLU A 593 -3.32 8.89 13.77
C GLU A 593 -2.61 8.98 12.41
N TYR A 594 -3.34 9.31 11.33
CA TYR A 594 -2.76 9.53 10.01
C TYR A 594 -1.67 10.61 10.01
N ARG A 595 -1.91 11.77 10.64
CA ARG A 595 -0.96 12.89 10.71
C ARG A 595 0.25 12.56 11.58
N ILE A 596 0.03 11.83 12.68
CA ILE A 596 1.12 11.34 13.53
C ILE A 596 2.03 10.38 12.74
N GLN A 597 1.44 9.46 11.98
CA GLN A 597 2.20 8.56 11.11
C GLN A 597 2.90 9.32 9.97
N PHE A 598 2.28 10.39 9.44
CA PHE A 598 2.89 11.25 8.43
C PHE A 598 4.11 12.01 8.96
N LEU A 599 4.07 12.49 10.21
CA LEU A 599 5.23 13.09 10.88
C LEU A 599 6.34 12.05 11.09
N ARG A 600 6.00 10.84 11.54
CA ARG A 600 6.96 9.74 11.73
C ARG A 600 7.68 9.35 10.45
N LYS A 601 6.98 9.36 9.31
CA LYS A 601 7.59 9.13 7.99
C LYS A 601 8.63 10.19 7.63
N GLN A 602 8.51 11.40 8.17
CA GLN A 602 9.50 12.48 8.03
C GLN A 602 10.60 12.42 9.10
N GLY A 603 10.61 11.40 9.97
CA GLY A 603 11.60 11.24 11.03
C GLY A 603 11.29 12.02 12.31
N TYR A 604 10.05 12.51 12.48
CA TYR A 604 9.63 13.27 13.66
C TYR A 604 8.54 12.58 14.47
N ASP A 605 8.59 12.74 15.79
CA ASP A 605 7.49 12.48 16.73
C ASP A 605 6.99 13.80 17.34
N LEU A 606 5.88 13.78 18.08
CA LEU A 606 5.24 15.00 18.62
C LEU A 606 6.13 15.77 19.62
N ASP A 607 7.00 15.07 20.32
CA ASP A 607 7.98 15.58 21.27
C ASP A 607 9.31 16.00 20.62
N SER A 608 9.48 15.77 19.31
CA SER A 608 10.66 16.22 18.58
C SER A 608 10.72 17.75 18.56
N VAL A 609 11.92 18.31 18.70
CA VAL A 609 12.21 19.74 18.58
C VAL A 609 12.89 19.99 17.23
N PRO A 610 12.17 20.51 16.20
CA PRO A 610 12.77 20.73 14.90
C PRO A 610 13.79 21.89 14.96
N ALA A 611 14.92 21.71 14.28
CA ALA A 611 15.97 22.73 14.21
C ALA A 611 15.42 24.06 13.66
N GLN A 612 16.02 25.18 14.09
CA GLN A 612 15.57 26.51 13.69
C GLN A 612 15.49 26.65 12.17
N GLY A 613 14.35 27.14 11.68
CA GLY A 613 14.07 27.32 10.27
C GLY A 613 13.57 26.06 9.56
N THR A 614 13.57 24.88 10.20
CA THR A 614 13.12 23.63 9.54
C THR A 614 11.62 23.62 9.34
N ALA A 615 11.15 23.48 8.10
CA ALA A 615 9.72 23.30 7.84
C ALA A 615 9.32 21.83 8.02
N VAL A 616 8.30 21.60 8.84
CA VAL A 616 7.74 20.26 9.07
C VAL A 616 6.27 20.26 8.62
N TYR A 617 5.94 19.41 7.64
CA TYR A 617 4.59 19.28 7.13
C TYR A 617 3.78 18.31 8.00
N ILE A 618 2.53 18.66 8.28
CA ILE A 618 1.62 17.87 9.13
C ILE A 618 0.68 17.02 8.26
N ASP A 619 0.33 17.51 7.08
CA ASP A 619 -0.56 16.88 6.12
C ASP A 619 -0.26 17.44 4.72
N LEU A 620 -0.54 16.68 3.67
CA LEU A 620 -0.48 17.15 2.27
C LEU A 620 -1.79 17.80 1.83
N ASN A 621 -2.89 17.60 2.57
CA ASN A 621 -4.16 18.24 2.27
C ASN A 621 -4.08 19.76 2.52
N SER A 622 -3.93 20.52 1.44
CA SER A 622 -3.81 21.98 1.38
C SER A 622 -5.09 22.72 1.76
N ASN A 623 -6.23 22.03 1.91
CA ASN A 623 -7.50 22.69 2.20
C ASN A 623 -7.43 23.48 3.50
N VAL A 624 -7.86 24.73 3.43
CA VAL A 624 -7.87 25.65 4.58
C VAL A 624 -8.65 25.08 5.77
N SER A 625 -9.77 24.39 5.49
CA SER A 625 -10.58 23.70 6.52
C SER A 625 -9.89 22.50 7.17
N ALA A 626 -8.84 21.96 6.54
CA ALA A 626 -8.05 20.86 7.07
C ALA A 626 -6.81 21.36 7.85
N GLY A 627 -6.64 22.67 8.03
CA GLY A 627 -5.45 23.23 8.68
C GLY A 627 -4.47 23.91 7.74
N GLY A 628 -4.75 23.91 6.42
CA GLY A 628 -3.96 24.67 5.46
C GLY A 628 -4.06 26.18 5.68
N ASP A 629 -3.07 26.91 5.16
CA ASP A 629 -3.03 28.37 5.19
C ASP A 629 -3.34 28.94 3.79
N SER A 630 -3.84 30.17 3.73
CA SER A 630 -4.07 30.90 2.48
C SER A 630 -3.06 32.03 2.32
N PHE A 631 -2.47 32.15 1.13
CA PHE A 631 -1.58 33.25 0.76
C PHE A 631 -2.12 33.98 -0.46
N ASP A 632 -2.52 35.24 -0.34
CA ASP A 632 -2.92 36.05 -1.49
C ASP A 632 -1.71 36.28 -2.40
N PHE A 633 -1.88 35.99 -3.69
CA PHE A 633 -0.87 36.27 -4.71
C PHE A 633 -1.52 36.83 -6.00
N THR A 634 -2.67 37.49 -5.85
CA THR A 634 -3.50 38.01 -6.95
C THR A 634 -2.74 38.89 -7.94
N ASP A 635 -1.80 39.69 -7.46
CA ASP A 635 -1.01 40.62 -8.29
C ASP A 635 0.27 39.98 -8.84
N ALA A 636 0.77 38.91 -8.19
CA ALA A 636 1.99 38.21 -8.56
C ALA A 636 1.77 37.06 -9.56
N VAL A 637 0.52 36.59 -9.70
CA VAL A 637 0.19 35.52 -10.66
C VAL A 637 0.33 36.01 -12.10
N HIS A 638 0.98 35.19 -12.94
CA HIS A 638 1.11 35.48 -14.35
C HIS A 638 -0.29 35.53 -15.02
N PRO A 639 -0.59 36.54 -15.87
CA PRO A 639 -1.93 36.74 -16.45
C PRO A 639 -2.50 35.52 -17.18
N SER A 640 -1.65 34.67 -17.77
CA SER A 640 -2.09 33.44 -18.45
C SER A 640 -2.91 32.50 -17.56
N TYR A 641 -2.63 32.42 -16.25
CA TYR A 641 -3.42 31.58 -15.35
C TYR A 641 -4.80 32.17 -15.05
N LYS A 642 -4.91 33.51 -15.01
CA LYS A 642 -6.21 34.19 -14.95
C LYS A 642 -7.04 33.83 -16.18
N THR A 643 -6.44 33.90 -17.38
CA THR A 643 -7.09 33.48 -18.63
C THR A 643 -7.53 32.01 -18.60
N VAL A 644 -6.71 31.11 -18.07
CA VAL A 644 -7.07 29.68 -17.90
C VAL A 644 -8.29 29.53 -16.97
N ALA A 645 -8.30 30.23 -15.84
CA ALA A 645 -9.43 30.19 -14.89
C ALA A 645 -10.72 30.76 -15.52
N GLU A 646 -10.60 31.86 -16.25
CA GLU A 646 -11.71 32.49 -17.00
C GLU A 646 -12.26 31.56 -18.08
N LEU A 647 -11.38 30.87 -18.82
CA LEU A 647 -11.78 29.86 -19.82
C LEU A 647 -12.48 28.67 -19.17
N ALA A 648 -11.95 28.14 -18.07
CA ALA A 648 -12.58 27.05 -17.34
C ALA A 648 -13.97 27.44 -16.83
N SER A 649 -14.14 28.65 -16.28
CA SER A 649 -15.43 29.15 -15.82
C SER A 649 -16.42 29.34 -16.97
N SER A 650 -16.01 30.05 -18.03
CA SER A 650 -16.86 30.37 -19.19
C SER A 650 -17.27 29.14 -20.02
N SER A 651 -16.50 28.05 -19.94
CA SER A 651 -16.86 26.78 -20.58
C SER A 651 -18.13 26.13 -20.00
N VAL A 652 -18.59 26.57 -18.82
CA VAL A 652 -19.79 26.06 -18.14
C VAL A 652 -20.94 27.05 -18.32
N PRO A 653 -21.96 26.75 -19.16
CA PRO A 653 -23.02 27.70 -19.45
C PRO A 653 -23.86 28.10 -18.22
N GLY A 654 -24.02 29.41 -18.01
CA GLY A 654 -24.79 29.97 -16.90
C GLY A 654 -24.07 29.93 -15.54
N LEU A 655 -22.73 29.82 -15.55
CA LEU A 655 -21.89 29.99 -14.36
C LEU A 655 -21.44 31.45 -14.24
N ASP A 656 -21.92 32.14 -13.21
CA ASP A 656 -21.61 33.54 -12.95
C ASP A 656 -20.50 33.73 -11.91
N ILE A 657 -20.51 32.93 -10.85
CA ILE A 657 -19.53 32.99 -9.76
C ILE A 657 -18.89 31.60 -9.61
N ALA A 658 -17.56 31.53 -9.73
CA ALA A 658 -16.82 30.28 -9.71
C ALA A 658 -15.54 30.36 -8.89
N GLY A 659 -15.23 29.29 -8.16
CA GLY A 659 -13.88 29.05 -7.63
C GLY A 659 -13.20 27.97 -8.45
N VAL A 660 -12.19 28.34 -9.24
CA VAL A 660 -11.39 27.41 -10.06
C VAL A 660 -10.13 27.05 -9.29
N ASP A 661 -9.89 25.76 -9.10
CA ASP A 661 -8.68 25.23 -8.48
C ASP A 661 -7.70 24.81 -9.59
N ILE A 662 -6.53 25.44 -9.61
CA ILE A 662 -5.44 25.15 -10.55
C ILE A 662 -4.23 24.70 -9.73
N ILE A 663 -3.50 23.70 -10.19
CA ILE A 663 -2.19 23.35 -9.63
C ILE A 663 -1.12 23.62 -10.69
N ALA A 664 -0.05 24.30 -10.29
CA ALA A 664 1.05 24.67 -11.18
C ALA A 664 2.39 24.60 -10.45
N THR A 665 3.47 24.32 -11.18
CA THR A 665 4.83 24.31 -10.60
C THR A 665 5.28 25.72 -10.19
N ASP A 666 4.89 26.74 -10.97
CA ASP A 666 5.17 28.15 -10.68
C ASP A 666 4.11 29.07 -11.30
N PHE A 667 3.34 29.75 -10.45
CA PHE A 667 2.31 30.70 -10.87
C PHE A 667 2.85 32.03 -11.40
N THR A 668 4.13 32.33 -11.20
CA THR A 668 4.76 33.58 -11.69
C THR A 668 5.26 33.48 -13.13
N GLN A 669 5.32 32.26 -13.67
CA GLN A 669 5.74 31.98 -15.04
C GLN A 669 4.53 31.79 -15.95
N LYS A 670 4.74 31.90 -17.27
CA LYS A 670 3.66 31.68 -18.24
C LYS A 670 3.14 30.23 -18.16
N ALA A 671 1.83 30.08 -18.24
CA ALA A 671 1.16 28.78 -18.27
C ALA A 671 1.48 28.04 -19.58
N THR A 672 1.81 26.76 -19.47
CA THR A 672 2.11 25.83 -20.58
C THR A 672 1.47 24.48 -20.30
N GLU A 673 1.33 23.63 -21.31
CA GLU A 673 0.66 22.32 -21.17
C GLU A 673 1.31 21.38 -20.14
N THR A 674 2.58 21.59 -19.79
CA THR A 674 3.33 20.71 -18.89
C THR A 674 3.50 21.26 -17.47
N ASN A 675 3.21 22.54 -17.22
CA ASN A 675 3.48 23.17 -15.93
C ASN A 675 2.24 23.46 -15.08
N TYR A 676 1.04 23.12 -15.57
CA TYR A 676 -0.19 23.22 -14.78
C TYR A 676 -1.27 22.25 -15.24
N ILE A 677 -2.25 22.02 -14.37
CA ILE A 677 -3.56 21.45 -14.73
C ILE A 677 -4.67 22.17 -13.96
N VAL A 678 -5.88 22.20 -14.52
CA VAL A 678 -7.10 22.57 -13.78
C VAL A 678 -7.62 21.34 -13.04
N ILE A 679 -7.78 21.44 -11.71
CA ILE A 679 -8.23 20.34 -10.84
C ILE A 679 -9.76 20.23 -10.87
N GLU A 680 -10.45 21.32 -10.53
CA GLU A 680 -11.90 21.42 -10.51
C GLU A 680 -12.36 22.88 -10.51
N ALA A 681 -13.65 23.11 -10.80
CA ALA A 681 -14.32 24.39 -10.54
C ALA A 681 -15.54 24.16 -9.65
N ASN A 682 -15.88 25.15 -8.82
CA ASN A 682 -16.94 25.07 -7.83
C ASN A 682 -17.89 26.27 -7.96
N THR A 683 -19.21 26.02 -7.90
CA THR A 683 -20.26 27.08 -7.91
C THR A 683 -20.42 27.80 -6.57
N GLU A 684 -19.87 27.24 -5.50
CA GLU A 684 -19.96 27.79 -4.13
C GLU A 684 -18.55 28.08 -3.59
N PRO A 685 -17.77 29.00 -4.21
CA PRO A 685 -16.45 29.33 -3.70
C PRO A 685 -16.54 29.92 -2.28
N ALA A 686 -15.64 29.48 -1.40
CA ALA A 686 -15.46 30.12 -0.10
C ALA A 686 -14.71 31.45 -0.28
N LEU A 687 -15.22 32.52 0.33
CA LEU A 687 -14.63 33.86 0.22
C LEU A 687 -13.56 34.13 1.27
N GLY A 688 -13.55 33.38 2.38
CA GLY A 688 -12.68 33.65 3.52
C GLY A 688 -11.19 33.57 3.22
N GLY A 689 -10.77 32.73 2.28
CA GLY A 689 -9.36 32.68 1.86
C GLY A 689 -8.90 33.93 1.10
N HIS A 690 -9.83 34.66 0.47
CA HIS A 690 -9.57 35.93 -0.20
C HIS A 690 -9.71 37.13 0.75
N HIS A 691 -10.71 37.12 1.63
CA HIS A 691 -10.94 38.22 2.60
C HIS A 691 -9.96 38.20 3.76
N TYR A 692 -9.64 37.01 4.26
CA TYR A 692 -8.84 36.81 5.46
C TYR A 692 -7.64 35.90 5.18
N PRO A 693 -6.79 36.21 4.17
CA PRO A 693 -5.63 35.38 3.90
C PRO A 693 -4.68 35.40 5.10
N VAL A 694 -4.02 34.27 5.37
CA VAL A 694 -3.00 34.20 6.43
C VAL A 694 -1.81 35.10 6.07
N TYR A 695 -1.48 35.15 4.79
CA TYR A 695 -0.37 35.95 4.26
C TYR A 695 -0.82 36.73 3.01
N GLY A 696 -0.18 37.86 2.71
CA GLY A 696 -0.49 38.67 1.53
C GLY A 696 -1.67 39.61 1.75
N THR A 697 -2.21 40.19 0.69
CA THR A 697 -3.19 41.29 0.79
C THR A 697 -4.63 40.78 0.92
N PRO A 698 -5.38 41.17 1.97
CA PRO A 698 -6.83 40.97 2.05
C PRO A 698 -7.57 41.56 0.84
N ARG A 699 -8.46 40.78 0.22
CA ARG A 699 -9.27 41.19 -0.94
C ARG A 699 -10.75 41.16 -0.57
N ASN A 700 -11.45 42.28 -0.75
CA ASN A 700 -12.90 42.35 -0.55
C ASN A 700 -13.66 41.69 -1.72
N ALA A 701 -13.60 40.37 -1.79
CA ALA A 701 -14.25 39.56 -2.81
C ALA A 701 -15.79 39.67 -2.78
N ALA A 702 -16.37 40.06 -1.64
CA ALA A 702 -17.82 40.19 -1.49
C ALA A 702 -18.31 41.45 -2.23
N ASN A 703 -17.56 42.55 -2.12
CA ASN A 703 -17.86 43.78 -2.85
C ASN A 703 -17.87 43.54 -4.36
N GLU A 704 -16.88 42.80 -4.90
CA GLU A 704 -16.83 42.51 -6.33
C GLU A 704 -18.02 41.65 -6.81
N ILE A 705 -18.51 40.71 -5.98
CA ILE A 705 -19.75 39.98 -6.26
C ILE A 705 -20.97 40.92 -6.24
N VAL A 706 -21.08 41.78 -5.22
CA VAL A 706 -22.19 42.74 -5.10
C VAL A 706 -22.20 43.71 -6.28
N LYS A 707 -21.05 44.25 -6.69
CA LYS A 707 -20.91 45.13 -7.85
C LYS A 707 -21.41 44.45 -9.12
N TYR A 708 -20.99 43.21 -9.36
CA TYR A 708 -21.47 42.42 -10.49
C TYR A 708 -23.00 42.29 -10.48
N ILE A 709 -23.58 41.96 -9.32
CA ILE A 709 -25.01 41.74 -9.20
C ILE A 709 -25.79 43.03 -9.47
N LEU A 710 -25.36 44.15 -8.90
CA LEU A 710 -25.94 45.47 -9.14
C LEU A 710 -25.86 45.86 -10.63
N GLN A 711 -24.68 45.73 -11.26
CA GLN A 711 -24.50 46.01 -12.68
C GLN A 711 -25.39 45.13 -13.56
N SER A 712 -25.52 43.85 -13.22
CA SER A 712 -26.36 42.91 -13.96
C SER A 712 -27.87 43.17 -13.81
N GLU A 713 -28.27 44.01 -12.86
CA GLU A 713 -29.65 44.51 -12.71
C GLU A 713 -29.80 45.97 -13.21
N GLY A 714 -28.83 46.45 -13.99
CA GLY A 714 -28.90 47.76 -14.65
C GLY A 714 -28.49 48.93 -13.76
N ILE A 715 -27.90 48.69 -12.58
CA ILE A 715 -27.40 49.75 -11.72
C ILE A 715 -26.05 50.23 -12.24
N ALA A 716 -26.01 51.49 -12.69
CA ALA A 716 -24.77 52.17 -13.02
C ALA A 716 -24.02 52.49 -11.71
N LEU A 717 -22.98 51.72 -11.42
CA LEU A 717 -22.06 52.05 -10.35
C LEU A 717 -21.25 53.27 -10.79
N LYS A 718 -21.33 54.37 -10.03
CA LYS A 718 -20.44 55.51 -10.26
C LYS A 718 -19.00 55.01 -10.09
N SER A 719 -18.21 55.09 -11.15
CA SER A 719 -16.76 55.08 -11.00
C SER A 719 -16.42 56.33 -10.20
N ASN A 720 -16.04 56.19 -8.93
CA ASN A 720 -15.11 57.06 -8.19
C ASN A 720 -15.17 56.76 -6.68
N LEU A 721 -14.06 56.26 -6.13
CA LEU A 721 -13.14 56.99 -5.25
C LEU A 721 -11.97 56.08 -4.85
#